data_AF-A0A1H5MEL9-F1
#
_entry.id   AF-A0A1H5MEL9-F1
#
_cell.length_a   1.000
_cell.length_b   1.000
_cell.length_c   1.000
_cell.angle_alpha   90.00
_cell.angle_beta   90.00
_cell.angle_gamma   90.00
#
_symmetry.space_group_name_H-M   'P 1'
#
loop_
_entity.id
_entity.type
_entity.pdbx_description
1 polymer ?
#
loop_
_entity_poly.entity_id
_entity_poly.type
_entity_poly.pdbx_seq_one_letter_code
_entity_poly.pdbx_strand_id
1 'polypeptide(L)'
;MHPFRRLPAALAVGALLSTTVAAVAHADTASVAAEDPSNLLANHSFEDGSEVGSLPGWSPIWPGSVEYFELDETRASEGARSLRVLDERTDGGGGMVADAVPVEAGAVYELSFDMFLVSGVLNPLVYFDDADGQVVSQPMNSVTTTAGQWEQVTLTFEVPAGAVAARVAPYSSIGGVVDASIDNVSFALGTSTPDEPRDPDNPDNAVVNHSFEHGTGVTDLPGWAPWSSTSTNHLEVATETASDGDRSLHVLDDRADQGAGLLSSDMPVEPGEVYELSFDHYTTSGVLQPYVYFDDADGQRITSSYEIVRTPVGEWSRAGFEYTVPSGAAVARVMIYSSIGGLVDAYVDDLYFGPTSGTVPTQPSLPEEITSQDSDISYLGTPVMGQVVTNTELGMENGVSMSYGVYSGVAGTETPGTLVVAETMTGEIVRTFPLDGVSGSRYIARSTDGKIYFVTTGTNSLWVYDPEIADVRRIGLINPDDPNTTVGWSLTEGANGSMYIGTYSQGRLYHYDPADDSITDMGQIDPTQGYIHSLAYDHERGNLYVGAGGNKGQIYKVEPDGTTTALLSEERTPGATEHSFVTSFTFSGDRLFARTERSQLIVITADDEIEYWQGGDKEAFGYHVSERPDAPGRYIFTFSGTFWEYDSATATTSDLGIAVNGSLNDSTWTQLDDPAWPGWTMLAATSGGVIRLNLETGTSDADPVDFLNPVRIQQIFNGPDSMYASGYMRGLTPFDSMTGEAGETHQSGQYEAAAVRDDTLLLAAYGNARLLEYDPAAGDSPREIFTLVDELQDRPRMDYDPGTDRVFMGTVAHYGHNQGALAVHDFATGETEVFTDEIVTDQSIISVLHHDGLVYLGTTLDGALDAPDSGQTDAHFIVWDPDTEQVVQDIVPVAGDEGVTGLIVGPDGLIWGVSEDTVFRYDPQSQEMASSEAMLGHRYGGGTVWTYAQLAVGADGNVYGTNRSSLFRIDPDTMEYSLVVNTPVDNLTVDGAGNLYFSTSVYLFRYTVPVETACDETHTGLVASGLVVPADTVTCLEASQVNGPLDVEPGGSLLASDVQINGGVTSDGADTIQIRDSAVHGRTAITGTSGTVVLAGNTVRGPLICSDNDTPADDEGITNTVRGPATGQCANL
;
A
#
# COMPACT_ATOMS: atom_id res chain seq x y z
N MET A 1 46.37 72.53 9.65
CA MET A 1 46.82 72.72 11.05
C MET A 1 47.38 71.39 11.55
N HIS A 2 48.16 71.38 12.64
CA HIS A 2 48.66 70.17 13.31
C HIS A 2 47.64 69.63 14.34
N PRO A 3 47.74 68.38 14.89
CA PRO A 3 48.98 67.62 15.13
C PRO A 3 49.21 66.21 14.50
N PHE A 4 48.68 65.11 15.06
CA PHE A 4 49.38 63.79 15.27
C PHE A 4 48.44 62.55 15.28
N ARG A 5 48.81 61.24 15.32
CA ARG A 5 50.04 60.36 15.30
C ARG A 5 49.58 58.86 15.21
N ARG A 6 50.34 57.78 14.89
CA ARG A 6 51.64 57.53 14.19
C ARG A 6 51.80 56.00 13.86
N LEU A 7 52.32 55.67 12.67
CA LEU A 7 53.33 54.64 12.24
C LEU A 7 53.75 53.43 13.15
N PRO A 8 54.38 52.34 12.60
CA PRO A 8 54.31 51.72 11.24
C PRO A 8 54.69 50.18 11.08
N ALA A 9 54.56 49.65 9.83
CA ALA A 9 55.50 48.73 9.11
C ALA A 9 55.78 47.25 9.57
N ALA A 10 56.35 46.32 8.75
CA ALA A 10 56.41 46.04 7.29
C ALA A 10 57.31 44.78 6.96
N LEU A 11 57.44 44.40 5.66
CA LEU A 11 58.34 43.39 5.01
C LEU A 11 58.04 41.87 5.23
N ALA A 12 58.53 40.89 4.43
CA ALA A 12 58.86 40.81 2.98
C ALA A 12 59.36 39.39 2.53
N VAL A 13 58.97 38.96 1.31
CA VAL A 13 59.72 38.16 0.29
C VAL A 13 60.62 36.95 0.69
N GLY A 14 60.21 35.72 0.34
CA GLY A 14 60.88 34.93 -0.72
C GLY A 14 61.70 33.63 -0.44
N ALA A 15 61.50 32.64 -1.33
CA ALA A 15 62.46 31.64 -1.86
C ALA A 15 62.80 30.29 -1.13
N LEU A 16 62.28 29.18 -1.73
CA LEU A 16 62.96 27.96 -2.22
C LEU A 16 63.82 27.01 -1.33
N LEU A 17 63.72 25.70 -1.67
CA LEU A 17 64.68 24.57 -1.47
C LEU A 17 64.71 23.77 -0.13
N SER A 18 63.81 22.76 -0.06
CA SER A 18 64.10 21.30 -0.01
C SER A 18 64.95 20.61 1.08
N THR A 19 64.66 19.30 1.27
CA THR A 19 65.46 18.20 1.88
C THR A 19 65.58 18.08 3.41
N THR A 20 64.60 17.35 3.99
CA THR A 20 64.76 16.08 4.74
C THR A 20 66.13 15.64 5.28
N VAL A 21 66.18 15.19 6.56
CA VAL A 21 66.29 13.76 6.98
C VAL A 21 66.26 13.67 8.53
N ALA A 22 65.71 12.59 9.09
CA ALA A 22 65.48 12.37 10.53
C ALA A 22 66.66 11.73 11.30
N ALA A 23 66.61 11.76 12.64
CA ALA A 23 67.12 10.69 13.52
C ALA A 23 66.70 10.77 15.02
N VAL A 24 65.86 9.84 15.47
CA VAL A 24 65.98 9.00 16.71
C VAL A 24 66.21 9.64 18.10
N ALA A 25 65.09 9.88 18.82
CA ALA A 25 64.64 9.25 20.09
C ALA A 25 65.42 9.29 21.44
N HIS A 26 64.64 9.06 22.53
CA HIS A 26 64.97 8.90 23.97
C HIS A 26 65.34 10.22 24.71
N ALA A 27 64.88 10.48 25.95
CA ALA A 27 64.18 9.65 26.95
C ALA A 27 63.20 10.48 27.82
N ASP A 28 62.49 9.79 28.72
CA ASP A 28 61.36 10.28 29.52
C ASP A 28 61.68 11.34 30.59
N THR A 29 60.69 12.19 30.85
CA THR A 29 60.34 12.62 32.21
C THR A 29 58.82 12.64 32.32
N ALA A 30 58.24 11.76 33.14
CA ALA A 30 56.80 11.76 33.40
C ALA A 30 56.37 13.09 34.06
N SER A 31 55.32 13.71 33.52
CA SER A 31 54.53 14.72 34.22
C SER A 31 53.45 14.00 35.00
N VAL A 32 53.42 14.19 36.32
CA VAL A 32 52.24 13.84 37.13
C VAL A 32 51.08 14.69 36.61
N ALA A 33 49.97 14.05 36.22
CA ALA A 33 48.74 14.77 35.88
C ALA A 33 48.28 15.60 37.08
N ALA A 34 47.69 16.77 36.82
CA ALA A 34 47.08 17.55 37.88
C ALA A 34 45.69 16.97 38.18
N GLU A 35 45.39 16.73 39.46
CA GLU A 35 44.03 16.41 39.93
C GLU A 35 43.05 17.44 39.34
N ASP A 36 41.99 16.96 38.67
CA ASP A 36 40.95 17.86 38.19
C ASP A 36 40.12 18.37 39.39
N PRO A 37 40.05 19.69 39.63
CA PRO A 37 39.35 20.23 40.79
C PRO A 37 37.81 20.15 40.69
N SER A 38 37.25 19.57 39.63
CA SER A 38 35.81 19.31 39.47
C SER A 38 35.40 17.94 40.05
N ASN A 39 36.30 16.96 40.06
CA ASN A 39 36.00 15.62 40.57
C ASN A 39 35.76 15.65 42.10
N LEU A 40 34.60 15.15 42.52
CA LEU A 40 34.19 15.10 43.92
C LEU A 40 34.70 13.84 44.65
N LEU A 41 35.13 12.80 43.92
CA LEU A 41 35.54 11.52 44.50
C LEU A 41 36.99 11.55 45.00
N ALA A 42 37.21 11.03 46.22
CA ALA A 42 38.55 10.81 46.75
C ALA A 42 39.14 9.48 46.24
N ASN A 43 40.45 9.44 45.99
CA ASN A 43 41.17 8.24 45.55
C ASN A 43 40.56 7.60 44.27
N HIS A 44 40.24 8.42 43.29
CA HIS A 44 39.53 8.02 42.07
C HIS A 44 40.33 7.10 41.13
N SER A 45 41.65 7.16 41.17
CA SER A 45 42.57 6.29 40.43
C SER A 45 43.12 5.11 41.25
N PHE A 46 42.58 4.88 42.46
CA PHE A 46 42.92 3.74 43.34
C PHE A 46 44.40 3.54 43.72
N GLU A 47 45.28 4.50 43.39
CA GLU A 47 46.71 4.49 43.71
C GLU A 47 46.96 4.44 45.23
N ASP A 48 46.12 5.11 46.02
CA ASP A 48 46.29 5.23 47.47
C ASP A 48 45.65 4.02 48.20
N GLY A 49 46.47 3.28 48.94
CA GLY A 49 46.04 2.11 49.71
C GLY A 49 46.96 0.89 49.55
N SER A 50 46.52 -0.23 50.12
CA SER A 50 47.25 -1.52 50.06
C SER A 50 46.37 -2.78 50.00
N GLU A 51 45.07 -2.67 50.29
CA GLU A 51 44.09 -3.75 50.17
C GLU A 51 42.69 -3.14 50.00
N VAL A 52 41.83 -3.75 49.17
CA VAL A 52 40.52 -3.17 48.78
C VAL A 52 39.62 -2.86 49.99
N GLY A 53 39.66 -3.71 51.02
CA GLY A 53 38.90 -3.54 52.26
C GLY A 53 39.33 -2.36 53.15
N SER A 54 40.31 -1.54 52.72
CA SER A 54 40.77 -0.35 53.44
C SER A 54 41.19 0.81 52.52
N LEU A 55 40.60 0.91 51.32
CA LEU A 55 40.85 2.03 50.41
C LEU A 55 40.36 3.36 51.02
N PRO A 56 41.19 4.42 51.08
CA PRO A 56 40.71 5.77 51.38
C PRO A 56 39.60 6.17 50.41
N GLY A 57 38.53 6.78 50.90
CA GLY A 57 37.41 7.26 50.07
C GLY A 57 36.41 6.20 49.60
N TRP A 58 36.67 4.90 49.82
CA TRP A 58 35.83 3.81 49.30
C TRP A 58 35.56 2.74 50.37
N SER A 59 34.33 2.20 50.41
CA SER A 59 33.90 1.14 51.33
C SER A 59 33.16 0.02 50.58
N PRO A 60 33.27 -1.25 51.02
CA PRO A 60 32.43 -2.32 50.48
C PRO A 60 30.97 -2.17 50.96
N ILE A 61 29.98 -2.26 50.05
CA ILE A 61 28.55 -2.04 50.38
C ILE A 61 28.07 -3.06 51.43
N TRP A 62 28.60 -4.29 51.40
CA TRP A 62 28.50 -5.27 52.48
C TRP A 62 29.87 -5.91 52.75
N PRO A 63 30.12 -6.48 53.95
CA PRO A 63 31.41 -7.11 54.27
C PRO A 63 31.86 -8.24 53.34
N GLY A 64 30.96 -8.80 52.53
CA GLY A 64 31.28 -9.79 51.50
C GLY A 64 31.60 -9.21 50.11
N SER A 65 31.39 -7.90 49.86
CA SER A 65 31.70 -7.30 48.55
C SER A 65 33.19 -7.38 48.21
N VAL A 66 34.07 -7.41 49.22
CA VAL A 66 35.53 -7.56 49.02
C VAL A 66 35.95 -8.92 48.43
N GLU A 67 35.04 -9.88 48.27
CA GLU A 67 35.32 -11.13 47.54
C GLU A 67 35.38 -10.94 46.01
N TYR A 68 34.85 -9.82 45.49
CA TYR A 68 34.64 -9.57 44.05
C TYR A 68 35.56 -8.47 43.49
N PHE A 69 36.49 -7.95 44.30
CA PHE A 69 37.31 -6.79 43.94
C PHE A 69 38.76 -6.97 44.38
N GLU A 70 39.72 -6.69 43.49
CA GLU A 70 41.15 -6.67 43.78
C GLU A 70 41.84 -5.42 43.20
N LEU A 71 43.01 -5.06 43.73
CA LEU A 71 43.87 -4.04 43.12
C LEU A 71 44.77 -4.72 42.09
N ASP A 72 44.63 -4.35 40.82
CA ASP A 72 45.40 -4.93 39.73
C ASP A 72 46.65 -4.08 39.44
N GLU A 73 47.83 -4.55 39.87
CA GLU A 73 49.14 -3.94 39.57
C GLU A 73 49.71 -4.34 38.18
N THR A 74 48.90 -4.99 37.33
CA THR A 74 49.27 -5.44 35.97
C THR A 74 48.53 -4.70 34.85
N ARG A 75 47.37 -4.12 35.15
CA ARG A 75 46.57 -3.26 34.27
C ARG A 75 46.16 -2.00 35.01
N ALA A 76 46.51 -0.85 34.46
CA ALA A 76 46.02 0.47 34.85
C ALA A 76 45.86 1.32 33.59
N SER A 77 45.04 2.37 33.64
CA SER A 77 44.86 3.33 32.54
C SER A 77 45.84 4.51 32.68
N GLU A 78 45.99 5.02 33.91
CA GLU A 78 47.08 5.88 34.37
C GLU A 78 47.71 5.28 35.65
N GLY A 79 48.79 5.84 36.18
CA GLY A 79 49.36 5.42 37.46
C GLY A 79 50.05 4.04 37.43
N ALA A 80 49.79 3.22 38.44
CA ALA A 80 50.38 1.91 38.66
C ALA A 80 49.37 0.81 39.01
N ARG A 81 48.09 1.16 39.24
CA ARG A 81 47.02 0.24 39.66
C ARG A 81 45.67 0.61 39.05
N SER A 82 44.78 -0.38 38.96
CA SER A 82 43.34 -0.17 38.83
C SER A 82 42.57 -0.98 39.87
N LEU A 83 41.28 -0.69 40.02
CA LEU A 83 40.35 -1.56 40.77
C LEU A 83 39.75 -2.57 39.79
N ARG A 84 40.07 -3.85 39.94
CA ARG A 84 39.48 -4.92 39.13
C ARG A 84 38.25 -5.48 39.81
N VAL A 85 37.15 -5.53 39.08
CA VAL A 85 35.90 -6.21 39.43
C VAL A 85 35.92 -7.60 38.79
N LEU A 86 35.82 -8.64 39.61
CA LEU A 86 35.82 -10.04 39.17
C LEU A 86 34.68 -10.79 39.85
N ASP A 87 33.66 -11.12 39.07
CA ASP A 87 32.53 -11.95 39.46
C ASP A 87 32.34 -13.13 38.49
N GLU A 88 32.67 -14.32 38.99
CA GLU A 88 32.47 -15.60 38.28
C GLU A 88 31.18 -16.33 38.77
N ARG A 89 30.35 -15.68 39.62
CA ARG A 89 29.15 -16.27 40.22
C ARG A 89 27.87 -15.68 39.63
N THR A 90 26.82 -16.49 39.54
CA THR A 90 25.45 -16.04 39.19
C THR A 90 24.49 -16.07 40.37
N ASP A 91 24.93 -16.51 41.55
CA ASP A 91 24.17 -16.59 42.80
C ASP A 91 24.61 -15.57 43.87
N GLY A 92 25.49 -14.65 43.49
CA GLY A 92 26.05 -13.60 44.33
C GLY A 92 26.27 -12.29 43.55
N GLY A 93 26.84 -11.30 44.22
CA GLY A 93 27.20 -9.99 43.69
C GLY A 93 27.85 -9.11 44.77
N GLY A 94 28.37 -7.96 44.38
CA GLY A 94 29.12 -7.08 45.28
C GLY A 94 29.43 -5.72 44.67
N GLY A 95 29.64 -4.71 45.52
CA GLY A 95 30.07 -3.38 45.09
C GLY A 95 31.01 -2.72 46.08
N MET A 96 31.88 -1.86 45.54
CA MET A 96 32.60 -0.85 46.30
C MET A 96 31.88 0.48 46.08
N VAL A 97 31.62 1.25 47.14
CA VAL A 97 30.90 2.53 47.10
C VAL A 97 31.79 3.63 47.66
N ALA A 98 31.81 4.80 47.00
CA ALA A 98 32.52 5.98 47.45
C ALA A 98 31.88 6.61 48.70
N ASP A 99 32.67 7.38 49.45
CA ASP A 99 32.17 8.32 50.46
C ASP A 99 31.19 9.33 49.83
N ALA A 100 30.19 9.77 50.60
CA ALA A 100 29.10 10.59 50.07
C ALA A 100 29.55 12.02 49.71
N VAL A 101 29.27 12.42 48.46
CA VAL A 101 29.59 13.73 47.89
C VAL A 101 28.33 14.61 47.78
N PRO A 102 28.43 15.94 47.97
CA PRO A 102 27.25 16.82 47.89
C PRO A 102 26.76 16.99 46.45
N VAL A 103 25.44 16.99 46.26
CA VAL A 103 24.79 17.24 44.96
C VAL A 103 23.60 18.19 45.08
N GLU A 104 23.28 18.91 44.00
CA GLU A 104 22.13 19.83 43.93
C GLU A 104 20.96 19.17 43.16
N ALA A 105 19.77 19.11 43.77
CA ALA A 105 18.59 18.51 43.15
C ALA A 105 18.11 19.29 41.91
N GLY A 106 17.79 18.57 40.83
CA GLY A 106 17.48 19.14 39.51
C GLY A 106 18.72 19.57 38.70
N ALA A 107 19.93 19.22 39.14
CA ALA A 107 21.15 19.37 38.35
C ALA A 107 21.62 18.02 37.81
N VAL A 108 22.29 18.03 36.66
CA VAL A 108 22.88 16.83 36.04
C VAL A 108 24.32 16.65 36.52
N TYR A 109 24.66 15.44 36.93
CA TYR A 109 26.01 15.02 37.29
C TYR A 109 26.52 13.97 36.32
N GLU A 110 27.80 14.06 35.98
CA GLU A 110 28.50 13.09 35.14
C GLU A 110 29.30 12.13 36.02
N LEU A 111 29.14 10.83 35.76
CA LEU A 111 30.05 9.76 36.18
C LEU A 111 30.86 9.33 34.96
N SER A 112 32.17 9.47 35.01
CA SER A 112 33.07 8.93 33.98
C SER A 112 34.17 8.08 34.61
N PHE A 113 34.61 7.02 33.92
CA PHE A 113 35.70 6.14 34.36
C PHE A 113 36.31 5.38 33.19
N ASP A 114 37.61 5.10 33.27
CA ASP A 114 38.27 4.25 32.28
C ASP A 114 37.99 2.78 32.60
N MET A 115 37.65 1.97 31.60
CA MET A 115 37.25 0.57 31.76
C MET A 115 37.94 -0.34 30.73
N PHE A 116 38.61 -1.38 31.22
CA PHE A 116 39.16 -2.49 30.43
C PHE A 116 38.32 -3.75 30.67
N LEU A 117 37.44 -4.08 29.73
CA LEU A 117 36.65 -5.32 29.81
C LEU A 117 37.49 -6.53 29.37
N VAL A 118 37.36 -7.64 30.11
CA VAL A 118 37.80 -8.98 29.67
C VAL A 118 36.58 -9.79 29.24
N SER A 119 35.52 -9.78 30.04
CA SER A 119 34.23 -10.40 29.72
C SER A 119 33.11 -9.93 30.65
N GLY A 120 31.86 -10.09 30.23
CA GLY A 120 30.68 -9.81 31.06
C GLY A 120 30.22 -8.36 31.01
N VAL A 121 29.50 -7.92 32.04
CA VAL A 121 28.84 -6.59 32.10
C VAL A 121 29.01 -5.98 33.48
N LEU A 122 29.56 -4.78 33.56
CA LEU A 122 29.64 -4.01 34.80
C LEU A 122 28.33 -3.24 35.01
N ASN A 123 27.90 -3.06 36.25
CA ASN A 123 26.61 -2.41 36.56
C ASN A 123 26.80 -1.19 37.49
N PRO A 124 27.49 -0.11 37.05
CA PRO A 124 27.65 1.11 37.86
C PRO A 124 26.32 1.63 38.40
N LEU A 125 26.33 1.93 39.69
CA LEU A 125 25.19 2.27 40.54
C LEU A 125 25.47 3.62 41.22
N VAL A 126 24.50 4.53 41.25
CA VAL A 126 24.62 5.80 41.99
C VAL A 126 23.47 5.89 42.99
N TYR A 127 23.77 5.88 44.28
CA TYR A 127 22.77 6.20 45.31
C TYR A 127 22.63 7.71 45.44
N PHE A 128 21.41 8.23 45.38
CA PHE A 128 21.08 9.59 45.74
C PHE A 128 20.39 9.62 47.12
N ASP A 129 20.98 10.32 48.09
CA ASP A 129 20.53 10.35 49.49
C ASP A 129 19.91 11.70 49.88
N ASP A 130 18.90 11.66 50.74
CA ASP A 130 18.29 12.83 51.38
C ASP A 130 19.13 13.39 52.55
N ALA A 131 18.65 14.47 53.16
CA ALA A 131 19.34 15.15 54.26
C ALA A 131 19.38 14.35 55.59
N ASP A 132 18.60 13.28 55.72
CA ASP A 132 18.65 12.32 56.84
C ASP A 132 19.44 11.02 56.46
N GLY A 133 20.03 10.99 55.26
CA GLY A 133 20.84 9.88 54.75
C GLY A 133 20.03 8.67 54.30
N GLN A 134 18.80 8.86 53.84
CA GLN A 134 17.98 7.81 53.21
C GLN A 134 18.07 7.90 51.69
N VAL A 135 18.14 6.74 51.03
CA VAL A 135 18.19 6.65 49.55
C VAL A 135 16.84 7.12 48.97
N VAL A 136 16.88 8.19 48.18
CA VAL A 136 15.77 8.76 47.39
C VAL A 136 15.63 8.02 46.05
N SER A 137 16.76 7.76 45.39
CA SER A 137 16.83 6.97 44.16
C SER A 137 18.18 6.24 44.06
N GLN A 138 18.23 5.20 43.24
CA GLN A 138 19.43 4.39 43.03
C GLN A 138 19.52 3.86 41.58
N PRO A 139 19.64 4.75 40.56
CA PRO A 139 19.82 4.34 39.17
C PRO A 139 21.07 3.47 38.99
N MET A 140 20.94 2.44 38.16
CA MET A 140 21.96 1.44 37.85
C MET A 140 21.97 1.20 36.35
N ASN A 141 23.11 1.41 35.70
CA ASN A 141 23.26 1.24 34.26
C ASN A 141 24.12 0.01 33.98
N SER A 142 23.74 -0.82 33.02
CA SER A 142 24.55 -1.93 32.53
C SER A 142 25.51 -1.43 31.45
N VAL A 143 26.82 -1.56 31.66
CA VAL A 143 27.85 -1.07 30.72
C VAL A 143 28.77 -2.19 30.23
N THR A 144 29.16 -2.08 28.97
CA THR A 144 30.13 -2.95 28.29
C THR A 144 31.01 -2.08 27.39
N THR A 145 32.27 -2.49 27.22
CA THR A 145 33.28 -1.84 26.35
C THR A 145 33.93 -2.90 25.47
N THR A 146 34.75 -2.52 24.49
CA THR A 146 35.44 -3.50 23.63
C THR A 146 36.41 -4.35 24.44
N ALA A 147 36.19 -5.67 24.47
CA ALA A 147 36.99 -6.58 25.26
C ALA A 147 38.48 -6.56 24.83
N GLY A 148 39.37 -6.30 25.80
CA GLY A 148 40.82 -6.31 25.60
C GLY A 148 41.49 -4.95 25.40
N GLN A 149 40.77 -3.83 25.50
CA GLN A 149 41.33 -2.47 25.48
C GLN A 149 40.71 -1.57 26.56
N TRP A 150 41.38 -0.46 26.88
CA TRP A 150 40.86 0.58 27.78
C TRP A 150 39.99 1.56 26.98
N GLU A 151 38.75 1.75 27.42
CA GLU A 151 37.80 2.73 26.86
C GLU A 151 37.18 3.54 28.00
N GLN A 152 36.95 4.83 27.79
CA GLN A 152 36.30 5.69 28.78
C GLN A 152 34.78 5.52 28.70
N VAL A 153 34.16 5.15 29.82
CA VAL A 153 32.71 5.08 30.00
C VAL A 153 32.24 6.37 30.64
N THR A 154 31.18 6.97 30.10
CA THR A 154 30.56 8.19 30.64
C THR A 154 29.05 7.99 30.77
N LEU A 155 28.48 8.41 31.90
CA LEU A 155 27.07 8.26 32.26
C LEU A 155 26.58 9.56 32.94
N THR A 156 25.43 10.08 32.52
CA THR A 156 24.80 11.26 33.13
C THR A 156 23.63 10.87 34.03
N PHE A 157 23.41 11.65 35.09
CA PHE A 157 22.32 11.44 36.04
C PHE A 157 21.73 12.78 36.50
N GLU A 158 20.43 13.00 36.33
CA GLU A 158 19.72 14.09 37.02
C GLU A 158 19.53 13.73 38.50
N VAL A 159 19.86 14.66 39.40
CA VAL A 159 19.69 14.48 40.84
C VAL A 159 18.21 14.62 41.22
N PRO A 160 17.55 13.58 41.77
CA PRO A 160 16.11 13.59 42.01
C PRO A 160 15.71 14.60 43.09
N ALA A 161 14.49 15.13 42.96
CA ALA A 161 13.92 16.10 43.89
C ALA A 161 13.92 15.59 45.35
N GLY A 162 14.73 16.23 46.20
CA GLY A 162 14.87 15.91 47.63
C GLY A 162 16.22 15.28 48.02
N ALA A 163 17.02 14.81 47.06
CA ALA A 163 18.39 14.39 47.33
C ALA A 163 19.32 15.60 47.57
N VAL A 164 20.37 15.39 48.36
CA VAL A 164 21.41 16.39 48.70
C VAL A 164 22.82 15.80 48.70
N ALA A 165 22.95 14.47 48.61
CA ALA A 165 24.22 13.78 48.48
C ALA A 165 24.12 12.62 47.48
N ALA A 166 25.25 12.22 46.90
CA ALA A 166 25.37 11.06 46.02
C ALA A 166 26.50 10.13 46.48
N ARG A 167 26.39 8.85 46.17
CA ARG A 167 27.43 7.82 46.39
C ARG A 167 27.53 6.92 45.16
N VAL A 168 28.63 7.05 44.42
CA VAL A 168 28.96 6.23 43.25
C VAL A 168 29.45 4.84 43.69
N ALA A 169 29.03 3.79 42.99
CA ALA A 169 29.47 2.42 43.22
C ALA A 169 29.64 1.62 41.92
N PRO A 170 30.86 1.25 41.51
CA PRO A 170 31.06 0.10 40.63
C PRO A 170 30.55 -1.17 41.30
N TYR A 171 29.70 -1.92 40.60
CA TYR A 171 28.88 -2.97 41.18
C TYR A 171 28.67 -4.15 40.20
N SER A 172 28.67 -5.36 40.74
CA SER A 172 28.25 -6.60 40.09
C SER A 172 26.91 -7.04 40.68
N SER A 173 25.90 -7.19 39.80
CA SER A 173 24.52 -7.52 40.16
C SER A 173 24.31 -9.02 40.27
N ILE A 174 23.36 -9.45 41.13
CA ILE A 174 23.03 -10.88 41.28
C ILE A 174 22.51 -11.43 39.95
N GLY A 175 23.25 -12.40 39.39
CA GLY A 175 22.98 -13.02 38.09
C GLY A 175 23.86 -12.49 36.95
N GLY A 176 24.54 -11.37 37.14
CA GLY A 176 25.61 -10.89 36.26
C GLY A 176 26.93 -11.61 36.54
N VAL A 177 27.81 -11.65 35.54
CA VAL A 177 29.23 -12.01 35.67
C VAL A 177 30.06 -10.93 34.99
N VAL A 178 31.25 -10.66 35.50
CA VAL A 178 32.14 -9.61 34.97
C VAL A 178 33.60 -9.90 35.32
N ASP A 179 34.51 -9.67 34.37
CA ASP A 179 35.94 -9.46 34.61
C ASP A 179 36.32 -8.16 33.91
N ALA A 180 36.49 -7.10 34.68
CA ALA A 180 36.82 -5.76 34.18
C ALA A 180 37.77 -5.03 35.14
N SER A 181 38.74 -4.31 34.61
CA SER A 181 39.53 -3.34 35.38
C SER A 181 38.93 -1.94 35.19
N ILE A 182 38.78 -1.17 36.26
CA ILE A 182 38.29 0.22 36.21
C ILE A 182 39.21 1.18 36.97
N ASP A 183 39.29 2.41 36.48
CA ASP A 183 40.27 3.41 36.88
C ASP A 183 39.74 4.84 36.62
N ASN A 184 40.44 5.87 37.12
CA ASN A 184 40.14 7.29 36.91
C ASN A 184 38.67 7.72 37.12
N VAL A 185 38.02 7.24 38.18
CA VAL A 185 36.58 7.48 38.40
C VAL A 185 36.26 8.93 38.75
N SER A 186 35.74 9.68 37.80
CA SER A 186 35.20 11.03 38.00
C SER A 186 33.74 11.00 38.42
N PHE A 187 33.37 11.83 39.40
CA PHE A 187 31.98 12.26 39.56
C PHE A 187 31.94 13.77 39.78
N ALA A 188 31.37 14.50 38.82
CA ALA A 188 31.39 15.95 38.77
C ALA A 188 30.02 16.51 38.37
N LEU A 189 29.80 17.79 38.65
CA LEU A 189 28.65 18.52 38.08
C LEU A 189 28.86 18.56 36.55
N GLY A 190 27.96 17.91 35.80
CA GLY A 190 28.14 17.75 34.36
C GLY A 190 28.11 19.10 33.66
N THR A 191 29.09 19.38 32.80
CA THR A 191 28.98 20.49 31.83
C THR A 191 28.13 20.06 30.64
N SER A 192 26.95 19.49 30.92
CA SER A 192 25.92 19.25 29.95
C SER A 192 25.45 20.61 29.42
N THR A 193 25.79 20.89 28.16
CA THR A 193 24.75 21.38 27.25
C THR A 193 23.51 20.50 27.46
N PRO A 194 22.29 21.05 27.39
CA PRO A 194 21.10 20.22 27.22
C PRO A 194 21.26 19.25 26.04
N ASP A 195 20.30 18.34 25.89
CA ASP A 195 20.10 17.56 24.67
C ASP A 195 20.39 18.44 23.45
N GLU A 196 21.17 17.91 22.50
CA GLU A 196 21.73 18.69 21.39
C GLU A 196 20.63 19.57 20.78
N PRO A 197 20.73 20.90 20.90
CA PRO A 197 19.55 21.72 20.92
C PRO A 197 18.85 21.63 19.56
N ARG A 198 17.54 21.33 19.62
CA ARG A 198 16.56 21.65 18.56
C ARG A 198 17.02 22.88 17.81
N ASP A 199 17.14 22.76 16.48
CA ASP A 199 17.86 23.70 15.61
C ASP A 199 17.83 25.13 16.17
N PRO A 200 18.99 25.70 16.55
CA PRO A 200 19.03 27.04 17.14
C PRO A 200 18.52 28.14 16.20
N ASP A 201 18.41 27.88 14.88
CA ASP A 201 17.75 28.75 13.91
C ASP A 201 16.26 28.38 13.65
N ASN A 202 15.78 27.19 14.05
CA ASN A 202 14.37 26.75 14.04
C ASN A 202 13.95 25.99 15.33
N PRO A 203 13.58 26.71 16.41
CA PRO A 203 13.28 26.11 17.72
C PRO A 203 11.99 25.26 17.78
N ASP A 204 11.16 25.36 16.72
CA ASP A 204 9.91 24.61 16.61
C ASP A 204 10.13 23.19 16.06
N ASN A 205 11.32 22.88 15.50
CA ASN A 205 11.71 21.52 15.14
C ASN A 205 11.97 20.69 16.41
N ALA A 206 11.30 19.54 16.54
CA ALA A 206 11.48 18.62 17.67
C ALA A 206 12.51 17.51 17.41
N VAL A 207 12.95 17.31 16.16
CA VAL A 207 13.88 16.24 15.76
C VAL A 207 15.31 16.59 16.22
N VAL A 208 15.94 15.67 16.95
CA VAL A 208 17.36 15.73 17.32
C VAL A 208 18.22 15.15 16.19
N ASN A 209 19.36 15.79 15.88
CA ASN A 209 20.28 15.35 14.81
C ASN A 209 19.55 15.11 13.47
N HIS A 210 18.81 16.13 13.03
CA HIS A 210 17.86 16.01 11.92
C HIS A 210 18.51 15.94 10.52
N SER A 211 19.79 16.31 10.39
CA SER A 211 20.60 16.20 9.16
C SER A 211 21.75 15.19 9.30
N PHE A 212 21.68 14.28 10.29
CA PHE A 212 22.61 13.16 10.50
C PHE A 212 24.12 13.51 10.62
N GLU A 213 24.47 14.80 10.72
CA GLU A 213 25.84 15.30 10.89
C GLU A 213 26.52 14.84 12.20
N HIS A 214 25.77 14.29 13.14
CA HIS A 214 26.27 13.89 14.44
C HIS A 214 26.17 12.36 14.59
N GLY A 215 27.26 11.70 15.01
CA GLY A 215 27.41 10.24 14.94
C GLY A 215 28.09 9.74 13.66
N THR A 216 28.62 8.53 13.68
CA THR A 216 29.42 7.94 12.56
C THR A 216 28.92 6.56 12.12
N GLY A 217 27.69 6.19 12.51
CA GLY A 217 27.06 4.90 12.21
C GLY A 217 25.71 4.82 12.90
N VAL A 218 24.78 4.05 12.36
CA VAL A 218 23.35 4.08 12.75
C VAL A 218 23.02 3.53 14.14
N THR A 219 23.99 2.92 14.83
CA THR A 219 23.90 2.56 16.26
C THR A 219 24.28 3.70 17.19
N ASP A 220 24.96 4.73 16.67
CA ASP A 220 25.67 5.77 17.40
C ASP A 220 25.17 7.18 17.04
N LEU A 221 24.00 7.27 16.38
CA LEU A 221 23.33 8.52 16.00
C LEU A 221 22.59 9.12 17.21
N PRO A 222 22.95 10.33 17.69
CA PRO A 222 22.18 11.01 18.73
C PRO A 222 20.72 11.19 18.31
N GLY A 223 19.78 10.92 19.21
CA GLY A 223 18.35 11.07 18.94
C GLY A 223 17.67 9.92 18.18
N TRP A 224 18.43 8.95 17.65
CA TRP A 224 17.92 7.88 16.78
C TRP A 224 18.30 6.47 17.26
N ALA A 225 17.49 5.48 16.89
CA ALA A 225 17.76 4.06 17.13
C ALA A 225 17.26 3.18 15.98
N PRO A 226 17.98 2.10 15.59
CA PRO A 226 17.46 1.11 14.65
C PRO A 226 16.19 0.44 15.19
N TRP A 227 15.12 0.41 14.39
CA TRP A 227 13.82 -0.17 14.75
C TRP A 227 13.92 -1.67 15.08
N SER A 228 14.81 -2.37 14.39
CA SER A 228 15.12 -3.79 14.62
C SER A 228 16.62 -4.05 14.57
N SER A 229 17.08 -5.15 15.16
CA SER A 229 18.47 -5.62 15.06
C SER A 229 18.85 -6.15 13.67
N THR A 230 17.92 -6.21 12.71
CA THR A 230 18.19 -6.48 11.28
C THR A 230 18.31 -5.21 10.46
N SER A 231 17.74 -4.08 10.92
CA SER A 231 17.74 -2.78 10.21
C SER A 231 19.16 -2.23 10.01
N THR A 232 20.10 -2.53 10.91
CA THR A 232 21.49 -2.05 10.86
C THR A 232 22.32 -2.55 9.68
N ASN A 233 21.81 -3.48 8.87
CA ASN A 233 22.48 -3.96 7.66
C ASN A 233 22.09 -3.16 6.40
N HIS A 234 21.07 -2.31 6.51
CA HIS A 234 20.36 -1.65 5.41
C HIS A 234 20.25 -0.12 5.61
N LEU A 235 20.98 0.39 6.59
CA LEU A 235 20.98 1.79 7.02
C LEU A 235 22.42 2.20 7.32
N GLU A 236 22.90 3.26 6.68
CA GLU A 236 24.23 3.83 6.95
C GLU A 236 24.22 5.36 6.96
N VAL A 237 25.25 5.95 7.59
CA VAL A 237 25.47 7.40 7.55
C VAL A 237 26.37 7.70 6.36
N ALA A 238 25.78 8.18 5.28
CA ALA A 238 26.44 8.44 4.00
C ALA A 238 27.37 9.66 4.09
N THR A 239 28.31 9.75 3.13
CA THR A 239 29.23 10.88 2.93
C THR A 239 29.44 11.22 1.45
N GLU A 240 28.78 10.49 0.55
CA GLU A 240 28.82 10.63 -0.91
C GLU A 240 27.72 11.56 -1.46
N THR A 241 26.65 11.79 -0.69
CA THR A 241 25.44 12.52 -1.10
C THR A 241 24.67 12.99 0.15
N ALA A 242 24.24 14.26 0.15
CA ALA A 242 23.52 14.96 1.22
C ALA A 242 22.79 16.19 0.64
N SER A 243 21.77 16.75 1.32
CA SER A 243 21.05 17.97 0.89
C SER A 243 21.78 19.25 1.29
N ASP A 244 22.20 19.33 2.55
CA ASP A 244 23.16 20.30 3.10
C ASP A 244 24.31 19.55 3.83
N GLY A 245 25.31 20.26 4.33
CA GLY A 245 26.39 19.65 5.11
C GLY A 245 27.35 18.74 4.31
N ASP A 246 27.75 17.64 4.94
CA ASP A 246 28.69 16.61 4.50
C ASP A 246 28.10 15.16 4.61
N ARG A 247 26.89 14.95 5.19
CA ARG A 247 26.28 13.61 5.46
C ARG A 247 24.76 13.54 5.31
N SER A 248 24.24 12.33 5.11
CA SER A 248 22.81 12.00 5.17
C SER A 248 22.58 10.56 5.68
N LEU A 249 21.32 10.15 5.87
CA LEU A 249 20.95 8.75 6.13
C LEU A 249 20.69 8.03 4.80
N HIS A 250 21.50 7.03 4.46
CA HIS A 250 21.25 6.13 3.33
C HIS A 250 20.44 4.92 3.79
N VAL A 251 19.34 4.65 3.08
CA VAL A 251 18.42 3.52 3.26
C VAL A 251 18.55 2.63 2.02
N LEU A 252 19.13 1.45 2.19
CA LEU A 252 19.38 0.48 1.13
C LEU A 252 18.83 -0.90 1.53
N ASP A 253 17.63 -1.20 1.06
CA ASP A 253 16.93 -2.45 1.33
C ASP A 253 16.78 -3.28 0.05
N ASP A 254 17.59 -4.33 -0.06
CA ASP A 254 17.65 -5.25 -1.20
C ASP A 254 16.87 -6.56 -0.93
N ARG A 255 16.03 -6.61 0.11
CA ARG A 255 15.45 -7.84 0.67
C ARG A 255 13.92 -7.80 0.82
N ALA A 256 13.20 -8.45 -0.10
CA ALA A 256 11.74 -8.47 -0.09
C ALA A 256 11.08 -9.24 1.09
N ASP A 257 11.84 -9.96 1.93
CA ASP A 257 11.35 -10.74 3.08
C ASP A 257 11.46 -10.01 4.43
N GLN A 258 11.96 -8.78 4.45
CA GLN A 258 12.10 -7.95 5.65
C GLN A 258 12.00 -6.45 5.29
N GLY A 259 12.05 -5.58 6.29
CA GLY A 259 12.11 -4.12 6.11
C GLY A 259 13.08 -3.50 7.12
N ALA A 260 13.69 -2.37 6.75
CA ALA A 260 14.67 -1.64 7.56
C ALA A 260 14.14 -0.28 8.05
N GLY A 261 14.37 0.06 9.33
CA GLY A 261 13.90 1.34 9.88
C GLY A 261 14.81 2.00 10.91
N LEU A 262 14.82 3.33 10.92
CA LEU A 262 15.45 4.18 11.93
C LEU A 262 14.37 5.01 12.64
N LEU A 263 14.25 4.85 13.96
CA LEU A 263 13.21 5.42 14.81
C LEU A 263 13.77 6.57 15.67
N SER A 264 13.05 7.68 15.75
CA SER A 264 13.42 8.82 16.59
C SER A 264 13.17 8.58 18.08
N SER A 265 13.82 9.40 18.90
CA SER A 265 13.45 9.61 20.30
C SER A 265 12.05 10.23 20.43
N ASP A 266 11.46 10.15 21.63
CA ASP A 266 10.14 10.70 21.94
C ASP A 266 10.13 12.24 21.85
N MET A 267 9.19 12.79 21.09
CA MET A 267 8.98 14.23 20.90
C MET A 267 7.64 14.64 21.53
N PRO A 268 7.58 15.65 22.43
CA PRO A 268 6.33 16.04 23.08
C PRO A 268 5.36 16.72 22.10
N VAL A 269 4.07 16.35 22.18
CA VAL A 269 3.00 16.86 21.30
C VAL A 269 1.77 17.33 22.10
N GLU A 270 1.02 18.28 21.53
CA GLU A 270 -0.19 18.86 22.14
C GLU A 270 -1.47 18.37 21.40
N PRO A 271 -2.39 17.65 22.06
CA PRO A 271 -3.61 17.12 21.44
C PRO A 271 -4.49 18.15 20.73
N GLY A 272 -4.86 17.83 19.49
CA GLY A 272 -5.75 18.65 18.64
C GLY A 272 -5.05 19.76 17.84
N GLU A 273 -3.75 19.99 18.05
CA GLU A 273 -2.93 20.81 17.15
C GLU A 273 -2.53 20.01 15.90
N VAL A 274 -2.07 20.69 14.85
CA VAL A 274 -1.58 20.08 13.61
C VAL A 274 -0.05 20.18 13.54
N TYR A 275 0.60 19.05 13.28
CA TYR A 275 2.06 18.91 13.17
C TYR A 275 2.44 18.53 11.74
N GLU A 276 3.53 19.10 11.25
CA GLU A 276 4.18 18.77 9.99
C GLU A 276 5.31 17.75 10.23
N LEU A 277 5.44 16.75 9.35
CA LEU A 277 6.71 16.06 9.07
C LEU A 277 7.18 16.50 7.69
N SER A 278 8.39 17.04 7.56
CA SER A 278 9.02 17.26 6.25
C SER A 278 10.51 16.91 6.30
N PHE A 279 11.08 16.50 5.17
CA PHE A 279 12.49 16.10 5.07
C PHE A 279 12.95 16.13 3.62
N ASP A 280 14.25 16.37 3.40
CA ASP A 280 14.83 16.27 2.07
C ASP A 280 15.22 14.80 1.80
N HIS A 281 15.07 14.34 0.56
CA HIS A 281 15.44 13.00 0.15
C HIS A 281 15.86 12.92 -1.31
N TYR A 282 16.62 11.87 -1.63
CA TYR A 282 17.09 11.52 -2.97
C TYR A 282 16.82 10.03 -3.19
N THR A 283 15.83 9.68 -4.01
CA THR A 283 15.51 8.28 -4.31
C THR A 283 16.20 7.85 -5.59
N THR A 284 16.93 6.73 -5.54
CA THR A 284 17.52 6.05 -6.71
C THR A 284 16.60 4.96 -7.24
N SER A 285 15.91 4.23 -6.35
CA SER A 285 14.87 3.26 -6.71
C SER A 285 13.95 2.95 -5.53
N GLY A 286 12.75 2.43 -5.82
CA GLY A 286 11.83 1.99 -4.78
C GLY A 286 11.04 3.12 -4.11
N VAL A 287 10.46 2.83 -2.94
CA VAL A 287 9.49 3.71 -2.26
C VAL A 287 9.77 3.77 -0.76
N LEU A 288 10.13 4.95 -0.26
CA LEU A 288 10.30 5.22 1.17
C LEU A 288 8.93 5.42 1.85
N GLN A 289 8.73 4.83 3.04
CA GLN A 289 7.48 4.90 3.80
C GLN A 289 7.71 5.38 5.23
N PRO A 290 7.79 6.69 5.50
CA PRO A 290 7.95 7.20 6.85
C PRO A 290 6.70 6.95 7.69
N TYR A 291 6.88 6.64 8.97
CA TYR A 291 5.80 6.51 9.96
C TYR A 291 5.83 7.66 10.97
N VAL A 292 4.64 8.09 11.41
CA VAL A 292 4.46 8.87 12.63
C VAL A 292 3.64 8.08 13.64
N TYR A 293 4.22 7.89 14.81
CA TYR A 293 3.60 7.23 15.96
C TYR A 293 3.11 8.28 16.96
N PHE A 294 1.90 8.09 17.51
CA PHE A 294 1.38 8.88 18.62
C PHE A 294 1.08 7.96 19.81
N ASP A 295 1.70 8.26 20.94
CA ASP A 295 1.62 7.49 22.18
C ASP A 295 1.13 8.39 23.35
N ASP A 296 0.48 7.80 24.34
CA ASP A 296 0.01 8.49 25.54
C ASP A 296 1.11 8.73 26.60
N ALA A 297 0.74 9.32 27.74
CA ALA A 297 1.68 9.64 28.82
C ALA A 297 2.17 8.42 29.64
N ASP A 298 1.54 7.24 29.49
CA ASP A 298 1.98 5.97 30.07
C ASP A 298 2.75 5.11 29.04
N GLY A 299 2.89 5.58 27.80
CA GLY A 299 3.64 4.95 26.71
C GLY A 299 2.81 3.99 25.83
N GLN A 300 1.48 4.02 25.92
CA GLN A 300 0.61 3.19 25.09
C GLN A 300 0.31 3.85 23.74
N ARG A 301 0.37 3.06 22.67
CA ARG A 301 0.06 3.47 21.29
C ARG A 301 -1.41 3.88 21.15
N ILE A 302 -1.66 5.12 20.73
CA ILE A 302 -3.01 5.60 20.37
C ILE A 302 -3.27 5.37 18.88
N THR A 303 -2.35 5.80 18.02
CA THR A 303 -2.43 5.55 16.57
C THR A 303 -1.04 5.60 15.93
N SER A 304 -0.95 5.04 14.74
CA SER A 304 0.20 5.19 13.84
C SER A 304 -0.32 5.56 12.45
N SER A 305 0.27 6.59 11.84
CA SER A 305 0.12 6.87 10.42
C SER A 305 1.42 6.49 9.70
N TYR A 306 1.32 6.21 8.41
CA TYR A 306 2.46 6.10 7.51
C TYR A 306 2.10 6.76 6.19
N GLU A 307 3.12 7.23 5.49
CA GLU A 307 2.97 7.93 4.23
C GLU A 307 3.73 7.19 3.12
N ILE A 308 3.46 7.57 1.88
CA ILE A 308 4.22 7.10 0.71
C ILE A 308 4.92 8.32 0.13
N VAL A 309 6.26 8.30 0.13
CA VAL A 309 7.06 9.35 -0.52
C VAL A 309 7.00 9.14 -2.02
N ARG A 310 6.66 10.21 -2.76
CA ARG A 310 6.50 10.22 -4.22
C ARG A 310 7.27 11.38 -4.80
N THR A 311 8.31 11.14 -5.61
CA THR A 311 9.10 12.21 -6.24
C THR A 311 9.80 11.71 -7.51
N PRO A 312 10.28 12.61 -8.39
CA PRO A 312 11.21 12.22 -9.44
C PRO A 312 12.43 11.50 -8.89
N VAL A 313 12.90 10.49 -9.61
CA VAL A 313 14.05 9.66 -9.23
C VAL A 313 15.35 10.29 -9.73
N GLY A 314 16.39 10.28 -8.88
CA GLY A 314 17.72 10.81 -9.21
C GLY A 314 17.92 12.31 -8.96
N GLU A 315 17.01 12.99 -8.26
CA GLU A 315 17.19 14.36 -7.78
C GLU A 315 16.81 14.55 -6.30
N TRP A 316 17.40 15.57 -5.65
CA TRP A 316 17.06 15.97 -4.29
C TRP A 316 15.76 16.77 -4.28
N SER A 317 14.84 16.39 -3.40
CA SER A 317 13.51 16.97 -3.28
C SER A 317 13.04 16.91 -1.82
N ARG A 318 12.05 17.74 -1.44
CA ARG A 318 11.54 17.79 -0.05
C ARG A 318 10.16 17.18 0.08
N ALA A 319 10.05 16.11 0.87
CA ALA A 319 8.78 15.52 1.26
C ALA A 319 8.08 16.31 2.39
N GLY A 320 6.77 16.17 2.53
CA GLY A 320 5.97 16.93 3.50
C GLY A 320 4.57 16.36 3.74
N PHE A 321 4.18 16.24 5.01
CA PHE A 321 2.96 15.58 5.48
C PHE A 321 2.39 16.26 6.73
N GLU A 322 1.07 16.35 6.89
CA GLU A 322 0.39 16.96 8.06
C GLU A 322 -0.41 15.94 8.88
N TYR A 323 -0.29 16.03 10.20
CA TYR A 323 -0.96 15.14 11.17
C TYR A 323 -1.71 15.96 12.21
N THR A 324 -3.00 15.69 12.42
CA THR A 324 -3.72 16.20 13.60
C THR A 324 -3.40 15.32 14.79
N VAL A 325 -2.84 15.89 15.87
CA VAL A 325 -2.43 15.14 17.06
C VAL A 325 -3.67 14.54 17.76
N PRO A 326 -3.74 13.21 17.98
CA PRO A 326 -4.90 12.57 18.60
C PRO A 326 -5.23 13.06 20.01
N SER A 327 -6.52 12.99 20.37
CA SER A 327 -6.96 13.24 21.74
C SER A 327 -6.33 12.24 22.73
N GLY A 328 -5.51 12.75 23.66
CA GLY A 328 -4.84 11.95 24.68
C GLY A 328 -3.37 11.64 24.40
N ALA A 329 -2.86 11.95 23.21
CA ALA A 329 -1.42 11.80 22.91
C ALA A 329 -0.59 12.74 23.80
N ALA A 330 0.61 12.29 24.18
CA ALA A 330 1.57 13.09 24.93
C ALA A 330 2.94 13.16 24.23
N VAL A 331 3.30 12.11 23.51
CA VAL A 331 4.52 12.04 22.70
C VAL A 331 4.24 11.50 21.30
N ALA A 332 5.13 11.84 20.37
CA ALA A 332 5.19 11.27 19.04
C ALA A 332 6.61 10.82 18.70
N ARG A 333 6.73 9.89 17.75
CA ARG A 333 8.00 9.43 17.18
C ARG A 333 7.90 9.34 15.67
N VAL A 334 8.96 9.74 14.97
CA VAL A 334 9.11 9.59 13.51
C VAL A 334 9.96 8.35 13.25
N MET A 335 9.62 7.57 12.23
CA MET A 335 10.46 6.48 11.75
C MET A 335 10.68 6.63 10.24
N ILE A 336 11.94 6.69 9.81
CA ILE A 336 12.31 6.54 8.40
C ILE A 336 12.41 5.04 8.11
N TYR A 337 11.69 4.54 7.11
CA TYR A 337 11.45 3.11 6.97
C TYR A 337 11.28 2.63 5.51
N SER A 338 11.86 1.46 5.26
CA SER A 338 11.67 0.58 4.11
C SER A 338 10.70 -0.54 4.49
N SER A 339 9.66 -0.74 3.69
CA SER A 339 8.59 -1.70 3.98
C SER A 339 8.92 -3.12 3.54
N ILE A 340 8.35 -4.14 4.21
CA ILE A 340 8.52 -5.54 3.82
C ILE A 340 8.01 -5.75 2.38
N GLY A 341 8.92 -6.10 1.47
CA GLY A 341 8.65 -6.26 0.03
C GLY A 341 8.80 -4.97 -0.80
N GLY A 342 8.85 -3.80 -0.15
CA GLY A 342 9.12 -2.52 -0.80
C GLY A 342 10.62 -2.21 -0.77
N LEU A 343 11.37 -2.85 -1.68
CA LEU A 343 12.79 -2.56 -1.91
C LEU A 343 13.02 -1.06 -2.10
N VAL A 344 14.13 -0.52 -1.59
CA VAL A 344 14.45 0.92 -1.73
C VAL A 344 15.96 1.18 -1.73
N ASP A 345 16.37 2.16 -2.53
CA ASP A 345 17.68 2.83 -2.50
C ASP A 345 17.38 4.34 -2.45
N ALA A 346 17.55 4.95 -1.28
CA ALA A 346 17.26 6.36 -1.05
C ALA A 346 18.11 6.99 0.06
N TYR A 347 18.46 8.26 -0.09
CA TYR A 347 19.10 9.09 0.93
C TYR A 347 18.06 10.02 1.55
N VAL A 348 18.16 10.31 2.85
CA VAL A 348 17.20 11.10 3.65
C VAL A 348 17.96 12.06 4.58
N ASP A 349 17.48 13.29 4.68
CA ASP A 349 18.22 14.41 5.26
C ASP A 349 17.27 15.56 5.72
N ASP A 350 17.82 16.58 6.40
CA ASP A 350 17.15 17.82 6.82
C ASP A 350 15.71 17.65 7.37
N LEU A 351 15.52 16.72 8.31
CA LEU A 351 14.20 16.44 8.90
C LEU A 351 13.64 17.61 9.73
N TYR A 352 12.32 17.75 9.68
CA TYR A 352 11.53 18.62 10.53
C TYR A 352 10.32 17.85 11.07
N PHE A 353 10.10 17.92 12.38
CA PHE A 353 8.83 17.52 12.99
C PHE A 353 8.41 18.56 14.03
N GLY A 354 7.25 19.20 13.84
CA GLY A 354 6.82 20.29 14.71
C GLY A 354 5.46 20.87 14.31
N PRO A 355 4.90 21.83 15.06
CA PRO A 355 3.62 22.45 14.73
C PRO A 355 3.65 23.08 13.33
N THR A 356 2.60 22.86 12.52
CA THR A 356 2.56 23.34 11.13
C THR A 356 2.71 24.86 11.04
N SER A 357 3.68 25.30 10.24
CA SER A 357 4.03 26.73 10.13
C SER A 357 3.31 27.46 8.99
N GLY A 358 2.62 26.72 8.10
CA GLY A 358 1.94 27.27 6.94
C GLY A 358 1.74 26.27 5.81
N THR A 359 2.43 26.45 4.69
CA THR A 359 2.36 25.54 3.53
C THR A 359 3.44 24.48 3.61
N VAL A 360 3.03 23.27 3.99
CA VAL A 360 3.85 22.04 3.93
C VAL A 360 4.16 21.66 2.46
N PRO A 361 5.34 21.09 2.15
CA PRO A 361 5.65 20.57 0.81
C PRO A 361 4.66 19.47 0.37
N THR A 362 3.87 19.71 -0.66
CA THR A 362 2.93 18.71 -1.20
C THR A 362 3.66 17.65 -2.01
N GLN A 363 3.37 16.37 -1.76
CA GLN A 363 3.75 15.30 -2.70
C GLN A 363 3.07 15.49 -4.07
N PRO A 364 3.74 15.21 -5.20
CA PRO A 364 3.07 14.94 -6.46
C PRO A 364 2.08 13.77 -6.30
N SER A 365 1.00 13.82 -7.06
CA SER A 365 0.08 12.69 -7.20
C SER A 365 0.75 11.52 -7.93
N LEU A 366 0.27 10.29 -7.73
CA LEU A 366 0.79 9.10 -8.44
C LEU A 366 0.80 9.26 -9.98
N PRO A 367 -0.18 9.93 -10.62
CA PRO A 367 -0.07 10.28 -12.05
C PRO A 367 1.08 11.23 -12.40
N GLU A 368 1.38 12.24 -11.57
CA GLU A 368 2.52 13.15 -11.79
C GLU A 368 3.86 12.46 -11.55
N GLU A 369 3.93 11.59 -10.53
CA GLU A 369 5.07 10.72 -10.26
C GLU A 369 5.39 9.82 -11.46
N ILE A 370 4.39 9.11 -12.01
CA ILE A 370 4.56 8.23 -13.17
C ILE A 370 4.91 9.00 -14.45
N THR A 371 4.20 10.09 -14.74
CA THR A 371 4.47 10.90 -15.97
C THR A 371 5.78 11.68 -15.90
N SER A 372 6.44 11.75 -14.75
CA SER A 372 7.80 12.31 -14.63
C SER A 372 8.92 11.36 -15.05
N GLN A 373 8.66 10.05 -15.19
CA GLN A 373 9.71 9.04 -15.41
C GLN A 373 10.13 8.90 -16.88
N ASP A 374 9.16 9.00 -17.80
CA ASP A 374 9.38 9.00 -19.25
C ASP A 374 8.36 9.95 -19.90
N SER A 375 8.83 10.85 -20.77
CA SER A 375 8.04 11.88 -21.45
C SER A 375 6.99 11.34 -22.42
N ASP A 376 7.14 10.10 -22.90
CA ASP A 376 6.18 9.47 -23.80
C ASP A 376 4.98 8.82 -23.06
N ILE A 377 4.96 8.91 -21.72
CA ILE A 377 3.83 8.52 -20.87
C ILE A 377 2.79 9.64 -20.80
N SER A 378 1.53 9.32 -21.11
CA SER A 378 0.38 10.21 -20.97
C SER A 378 -0.61 9.66 -19.93
N TYR A 379 -0.97 10.46 -18.92
CA TYR A 379 -2.07 10.14 -18.00
C TYR A 379 -3.42 10.37 -18.68
N LEU A 380 -4.31 9.36 -18.62
CA LEU A 380 -5.62 9.35 -19.29
C LEU A 380 -6.81 9.49 -18.33
N GLY A 381 -6.59 9.67 -17.03
CA GLY A 381 -7.65 9.86 -16.03
C GLY A 381 -8.03 8.58 -15.26
N THR A 382 -9.22 8.61 -14.67
CA THR A 382 -9.80 7.56 -13.83
C THR A 382 -11.09 6.99 -14.46
N PRO A 383 -10.99 6.18 -15.53
CA PRO A 383 -12.11 5.89 -16.44
C PRO A 383 -13.23 5.03 -15.86
N VAL A 384 -13.02 4.26 -14.78
CA VAL A 384 -14.05 3.32 -14.27
C VAL A 384 -14.73 3.86 -13.03
N MET A 385 -15.97 4.31 -13.19
CA MET A 385 -16.80 4.88 -12.12
C MET A 385 -17.81 3.83 -11.63
N GLY A 386 -17.65 3.32 -10.41
CA GLY A 386 -18.44 2.22 -9.86
C GLY A 386 -19.46 2.65 -8.79
N GLN A 387 -20.69 2.12 -8.89
CA GLN A 387 -21.71 2.17 -7.84
C GLN A 387 -21.58 0.92 -6.94
N VAL A 388 -20.64 0.96 -5.99
CA VAL A 388 -20.33 -0.18 -5.11
C VAL A 388 -20.70 0.16 -3.66
N VAL A 389 -21.76 -0.46 -3.14
CA VAL A 389 -22.18 -0.38 -1.72
C VAL A 389 -22.69 -1.76 -1.27
N THR A 390 -22.31 -2.20 -0.07
CA THR A 390 -22.64 -3.56 0.42
C THR A 390 -23.96 -3.60 1.19
N ASN A 391 -24.09 -2.76 2.22
CA ASN A 391 -25.31 -2.62 3.02
C ASN A 391 -25.69 -1.14 3.18
N THR A 392 -26.96 -0.87 3.41
CA THR A 392 -27.53 0.47 3.57
C THR A 392 -28.57 0.49 4.68
N GLU A 393 -28.51 1.52 5.54
CA GLU A 393 -29.32 1.65 6.76
C GLU A 393 -30.27 2.85 6.63
N LEU A 394 -31.47 2.80 7.23
CA LEU A 394 -32.34 3.98 7.30
C LEU A 394 -32.16 4.76 8.62
N GLY A 395 -32.52 6.03 8.61
CA GLY A 395 -32.65 6.84 9.82
C GLY A 395 -33.56 8.03 9.61
N MET A 396 -33.56 8.95 10.57
CA MET A 396 -34.45 10.11 10.59
C MET A 396 -33.67 11.39 10.88
N GLU A 397 -33.71 12.35 9.95
CA GLU A 397 -33.18 13.70 10.16
C GLU A 397 -34.32 14.70 10.13
N ASN A 398 -34.51 15.45 11.23
CA ASN A 398 -35.51 16.52 11.32
C ASN A 398 -36.96 16.09 10.98
N GLY A 399 -37.26 14.78 11.00
CA GLY A 399 -38.54 14.19 10.60
C GLY A 399 -38.64 13.70 9.16
N VAL A 400 -37.55 13.73 8.40
CA VAL A 400 -37.40 13.16 7.04
C VAL A 400 -36.65 11.83 7.15
N SER A 401 -37.06 10.83 6.38
CA SER A 401 -36.33 9.55 6.30
C SER A 401 -35.13 9.69 5.37
N MET A 402 -33.97 9.29 5.88
CA MET A 402 -32.72 9.23 5.13
C MET A 402 -32.25 7.78 5.01
N SER A 403 -31.59 7.47 3.89
CA SER A 403 -30.81 6.27 3.65
C SER A 403 -29.32 6.62 3.77
N TYR A 404 -28.57 5.76 4.46
CA TYR A 404 -27.14 5.87 4.70
C TYR A 404 -26.42 4.70 4.06
N GLY A 405 -25.32 4.97 3.34
CA GLY A 405 -24.47 3.93 2.77
C GLY A 405 -23.04 4.42 2.61
N VAL A 406 -22.06 3.59 2.96
CA VAL A 406 -20.66 3.85 2.62
C VAL A 406 -20.37 3.20 1.28
N TYR A 407 -20.24 4.03 0.25
CA TYR A 407 -19.86 3.61 -1.08
C TYR A 407 -18.34 3.40 -1.11
N SER A 408 -17.88 2.35 -1.79
CA SER A 408 -16.46 2.05 -1.91
C SER A 408 -15.71 3.11 -2.71
N GLY A 409 -14.41 3.18 -2.46
CA GLY A 409 -13.43 3.98 -3.19
C GLY A 409 -12.05 3.35 -2.95
N VAL A 410 -10.97 4.09 -3.21
CA VAL A 410 -9.62 3.59 -2.93
C VAL A 410 -8.93 4.41 -1.84
N ALA A 411 -8.60 3.72 -0.76
CA ALA A 411 -7.84 4.27 0.37
C ALA A 411 -6.49 4.83 -0.10
N GLY A 412 -6.06 5.97 0.47
CA GLY A 412 -4.82 6.65 0.07
C GLY A 412 -4.88 7.32 -1.30
N THR A 413 -6.08 7.61 -1.82
CA THR A 413 -6.31 8.45 -3.02
C THR A 413 -7.26 9.60 -2.68
N GLU A 414 -7.38 10.57 -3.58
CA GLU A 414 -8.38 11.63 -3.52
C GLU A 414 -9.84 11.13 -3.64
N THR A 415 -10.06 9.83 -3.89
CA THR A 415 -11.39 9.20 -3.97
C THR A 415 -11.55 8.01 -3.01
N PRO A 416 -11.49 8.25 -1.68
CA PRO A 416 -11.69 7.20 -0.70
C PRO A 416 -13.17 6.78 -0.58
N GLY A 417 -13.41 5.71 0.17
CA GLY A 417 -14.75 5.29 0.55
C GLY A 417 -15.53 6.45 1.17
N THR A 418 -16.79 6.62 0.76
CA THR A 418 -17.56 7.84 1.03
C THR A 418 -18.92 7.49 1.66
N LEU A 419 -19.22 8.08 2.82
CA LEU A 419 -20.56 8.01 3.41
C LEU A 419 -21.50 8.94 2.61
N VAL A 420 -22.50 8.34 1.98
CA VAL A 420 -23.56 9.04 1.24
C VAL A 420 -24.83 9.05 2.08
N VAL A 421 -25.49 10.22 2.15
CA VAL A 421 -26.79 10.41 2.80
C VAL A 421 -27.80 10.89 1.77
N ALA A 422 -28.86 10.13 1.53
CA ALA A 422 -29.89 10.42 0.53
C ALA A 422 -31.32 10.31 1.11
N GLU A 423 -32.30 11.02 0.55
CA GLU A 423 -33.69 10.95 1.01
C GLU A 423 -34.38 9.64 0.55
N THR A 424 -34.94 8.87 1.48
CA THR A 424 -35.57 7.56 1.20
C THR A 424 -36.82 7.63 0.31
N MET A 425 -37.36 8.82 0.07
CA MET A 425 -38.53 9.05 -0.78
C MET A 425 -38.18 9.25 -2.26
N THR A 426 -36.94 9.62 -2.58
CA THR A 426 -36.57 10.20 -3.89
C THR A 426 -35.20 9.78 -4.41
N GLY A 427 -34.33 9.22 -3.56
CA GLY A 427 -32.93 8.93 -3.89
C GLY A 427 -32.03 10.17 -3.93
N GLU A 428 -32.57 11.39 -3.72
CA GLU A 428 -31.80 12.64 -3.80
C GLU A 428 -30.69 12.67 -2.74
N ILE A 429 -29.44 12.76 -3.20
CA ILE A 429 -28.25 12.84 -2.33
C ILE A 429 -28.22 14.20 -1.65
N VAL A 430 -28.33 14.19 -0.32
CA VAL A 430 -28.36 15.38 0.54
C VAL A 430 -26.94 15.80 0.95
N ARG A 431 -26.08 14.83 1.29
CA ARG A 431 -24.68 15.03 1.70
C ARG A 431 -23.80 13.83 1.34
N THR A 432 -22.51 14.09 1.23
CA THR A 432 -21.44 13.09 1.02
C THR A 432 -20.25 13.43 1.92
N PHE A 433 -19.67 12.44 2.59
CA PHE A 433 -18.48 12.60 3.43
C PHE A 433 -17.40 11.59 3.00
N PRO A 434 -16.34 12.02 2.32
CA PRO A 434 -15.15 11.18 2.09
C PRO A 434 -14.54 10.76 3.43
N LEU A 435 -14.16 9.49 3.57
CA LEU A 435 -13.67 8.91 4.81
C LEU A 435 -12.18 8.55 4.64
N ASP A 436 -11.30 9.30 5.27
CA ASP A 436 -9.86 9.15 5.06
C ASP A 436 -9.34 7.74 5.42
N GLY A 437 -8.41 7.23 4.60
CA GLY A 437 -7.86 5.88 4.63
C GLY A 437 -8.85 4.73 4.38
N VAL A 438 -10.15 5.00 4.19
CA VAL A 438 -11.19 3.95 4.06
C VAL A 438 -11.36 3.55 2.58
N SER A 439 -11.47 2.25 2.31
CA SER A 439 -11.85 1.73 0.97
C SER A 439 -13.33 1.37 0.85
N GLY A 440 -14.06 1.25 1.97
CA GLY A 440 -15.50 1.07 2.02
C GLY A 440 -15.99 0.54 3.38
N SER A 441 -17.27 0.14 3.42
CA SER A 441 -17.83 -0.61 4.56
C SER A 441 -18.62 -1.83 4.09
N ARG A 442 -18.52 -2.92 4.86
CA ARG A 442 -19.34 -4.13 4.70
C ARG A 442 -20.63 -4.07 5.54
N TYR A 443 -20.61 -3.36 6.67
CA TYR A 443 -21.74 -3.27 7.61
C TYR A 443 -21.89 -1.89 8.25
N ILE A 444 -23.13 -1.43 8.22
CA ILE A 444 -23.65 -0.18 8.77
C ILE A 444 -24.93 -0.53 9.56
N ALA A 445 -25.18 0.15 10.69
CA ALA A 445 -26.33 -0.08 11.56
C ALA A 445 -26.68 1.19 12.37
N ARG A 446 -27.98 1.42 12.62
CA ARG A 446 -28.49 2.54 13.44
C ARG A 446 -28.59 2.13 14.91
N SER A 447 -27.93 2.88 15.79
CA SER A 447 -28.01 2.66 17.23
C SER A 447 -29.33 3.15 17.84
N THR A 448 -29.63 2.74 19.06
CA THR A 448 -30.86 3.06 19.79
C THR A 448 -31.02 4.54 20.16
N ASP A 449 -29.99 5.36 20.00
CA ASP A 449 -30.04 6.82 20.13
C ASP A 449 -30.26 7.56 18.79
N GLY A 450 -30.27 6.83 17.66
CA GLY A 450 -30.47 7.36 16.32
C GLY A 450 -29.18 7.60 15.52
N LYS A 451 -27.99 7.48 16.12
CA LYS A 451 -26.72 7.62 15.37
C LYS A 451 -26.47 6.41 14.46
N ILE A 452 -25.70 6.64 13.39
CA ILE A 452 -25.39 5.62 12.38
C ILE A 452 -23.93 5.20 12.54
N TYR A 453 -23.70 3.94 12.87
CA TYR A 453 -22.38 3.36 13.07
C TYR A 453 -22.01 2.44 11.90
N PHE A 454 -20.73 2.37 11.57
CA PHE A 454 -20.23 1.46 10.52
C PHE A 454 -18.79 1.01 10.78
N VAL A 455 -18.46 -0.19 10.32
CA VAL A 455 -17.10 -0.76 10.38
C VAL A 455 -16.43 -0.71 9.02
N THR A 456 -15.16 -0.30 8.99
CA THR A 456 -14.48 0.12 7.75
C THR A 456 -13.37 -0.82 7.29
N THR A 457 -13.27 -1.00 5.98
CA THR A 457 -12.16 -1.68 5.31
C THR A 457 -11.07 -0.66 4.96
N GLY A 458 -9.80 -1.09 4.97
CA GLY A 458 -8.63 -0.21 4.87
C GLY A 458 -8.12 0.21 6.25
N THR A 459 -8.97 0.83 7.09
CA THR A 459 -8.55 1.35 8.41
C THR A 459 -8.97 0.51 9.62
N ASN A 460 -9.61 -0.66 9.41
CA ASN A 460 -10.05 -1.62 10.45
C ASN A 460 -10.67 -0.96 11.70
N SER A 461 -11.53 0.03 11.48
CA SER A 461 -12.00 0.93 12.54
C SER A 461 -13.51 1.11 12.58
N LEU A 462 -14.01 1.42 13.78
CA LEU A 462 -15.39 1.86 14.00
C LEU A 462 -15.50 3.37 13.72
N TRP A 463 -16.57 3.76 13.04
CA TRP A 463 -16.93 5.13 12.76
C TRP A 463 -18.39 5.39 13.17
N VAL A 464 -18.72 6.67 13.40
CA VAL A 464 -20.08 7.13 13.68
C VAL A 464 -20.40 8.40 12.92
N TYR A 465 -21.61 8.46 12.35
CA TYR A 465 -22.28 9.66 11.88
C TYR A 465 -23.39 10.07 12.85
N ASP A 466 -23.44 11.36 13.19
CA ASP A 466 -24.45 11.95 14.07
C ASP A 466 -25.47 12.77 13.24
N PRO A 467 -26.72 12.29 13.07
CA PRO A 467 -27.74 12.99 12.30
C PRO A 467 -28.29 14.29 12.93
N GLU A 468 -28.03 14.57 14.22
CA GLU A 468 -28.45 15.83 14.86
C GLU A 468 -27.55 17.01 14.46
N ILE A 469 -26.25 16.75 14.27
CA ILE A 469 -25.25 17.76 13.87
C ILE A 469 -24.76 17.62 12.43
N ALA A 470 -25.08 16.50 11.75
CA ALA A 470 -24.64 16.13 10.41
C ALA A 470 -23.11 16.08 10.26
N ASP A 471 -22.45 15.39 11.20
CA ASP A 471 -20.99 15.23 11.29
C ASP A 471 -20.60 13.74 11.33
N VAL A 472 -19.39 13.40 10.90
CA VAL A 472 -18.87 12.03 10.88
C VAL A 472 -17.47 11.95 11.47
N ARG A 473 -17.22 10.96 12.33
CA ARG A 473 -15.90 10.77 12.95
C ARG A 473 -15.51 9.29 13.03
N ARG A 474 -14.19 9.05 13.00
CA ARG A 474 -13.58 7.80 13.45
C ARG A 474 -13.66 7.75 14.97
N ILE A 475 -14.00 6.58 15.53
CA ILE A 475 -13.94 6.33 16.98
C ILE A 475 -12.56 5.76 17.32
N GLY A 476 -12.16 4.70 16.62
CA GLY A 476 -10.87 4.06 16.82
C GLY A 476 -10.76 2.72 16.10
N LEU A 477 -9.56 2.15 16.13
CA LEU A 477 -9.30 0.77 15.69
C LEU A 477 -10.18 -0.20 16.49
N ILE A 478 -10.72 -1.22 15.83
CA ILE A 478 -11.52 -2.26 16.52
C ILE A 478 -10.65 -3.05 17.50
N ASN A 479 -9.36 -3.22 17.19
CA ASN A 479 -8.35 -3.81 18.05
C ASN A 479 -7.02 -3.07 17.89
N PRO A 480 -6.63 -2.20 18.85
CA PRO A 480 -5.35 -1.49 18.81
C PRO A 480 -4.11 -2.40 18.92
N ASP A 481 -4.23 -3.58 19.55
CA ASP A 481 -3.13 -4.53 19.73
C ASP A 481 -2.83 -5.35 18.45
N ASP A 482 -3.81 -5.47 17.54
CA ASP A 482 -3.71 -6.17 16.26
C ASP A 482 -4.53 -5.43 15.19
N PRO A 483 -4.07 -4.25 14.74
CA PRO A 483 -4.82 -3.37 13.85
C PRO A 483 -4.92 -3.89 12.42
N ASN A 484 -4.02 -4.80 12.03
CA ASN A 484 -3.89 -5.25 10.64
C ASN A 484 -4.70 -6.53 10.36
N THR A 485 -4.85 -7.45 11.33
CA THR A 485 -5.59 -8.70 11.11
C THR A 485 -7.03 -8.70 11.63
N THR A 486 -7.40 -7.73 12.49
CA THR A 486 -8.75 -7.63 13.07
C THR A 486 -9.69 -6.80 12.20
N VAL A 487 -10.37 -7.44 11.24
CA VAL A 487 -11.34 -6.81 10.33
C VAL A 487 -12.75 -6.88 10.91
N GLY A 488 -13.47 -5.75 10.93
CA GLY A 488 -14.90 -5.69 11.30
C GLY A 488 -15.77 -6.40 10.25
N TRP A 489 -16.47 -7.46 10.66
CA TRP A 489 -17.17 -8.40 9.78
C TRP A 489 -18.64 -8.67 10.13
N SER A 490 -19.16 -7.99 11.16
CA SER A 490 -20.59 -7.77 11.41
C SER A 490 -20.78 -6.67 12.45
N LEU A 491 -21.95 -6.02 12.46
CA LEU A 491 -22.30 -4.93 13.36
C LEU A 491 -23.80 -5.01 13.70
N THR A 492 -24.17 -4.81 14.96
CA THR A 492 -25.57 -4.62 15.42
C THR A 492 -25.58 -3.66 16.61
N GLU A 493 -26.70 -2.98 16.79
CA GLU A 493 -27.01 -2.18 17.96
C GLU A 493 -27.07 -2.99 19.26
N GLY A 494 -26.83 -2.31 20.37
CA GLY A 494 -26.99 -2.80 21.73
C GLY A 494 -27.88 -1.86 22.56
N ALA A 495 -27.94 -2.13 23.86
CA ALA A 495 -28.70 -1.28 24.78
C ALA A 495 -28.04 0.11 24.97
N ASN A 496 -28.87 1.15 25.13
CA ASN A 496 -28.46 2.50 25.54
C ASN A 496 -27.43 3.19 24.63
N GLY A 497 -27.50 2.99 23.31
CA GLY A 497 -26.57 3.57 22.34
C GLY A 497 -25.32 2.72 22.02
N SER A 498 -25.06 1.67 22.79
CA SER A 498 -23.91 0.77 22.56
C SER A 498 -24.03 -0.05 21.27
N MET A 499 -22.91 -0.62 20.80
CA MET A 499 -22.83 -1.45 19.59
C MET A 499 -22.07 -2.75 19.87
N TYR A 500 -22.39 -3.81 19.12
CA TYR A 500 -21.64 -5.07 19.08
C TYR A 500 -21.00 -5.29 17.71
N ILE A 501 -19.72 -5.69 17.70
CA ILE A 501 -18.92 -5.89 16.49
C ILE A 501 -18.39 -7.31 16.45
N GLY A 502 -18.66 -8.05 15.37
CA GLY A 502 -18.07 -9.36 15.11
C GLY A 502 -16.92 -9.25 14.12
N THR A 503 -15.86 -10.04 14.27
CA THR A 503 -14.64 -9.90 13.44
C THR A 503 -14.20 -11.15 12.68
N TYR A 504 -13.32 -10.90 11.71
CA TYR A 504 -12.40 -11.81 11.04
C TYR A 504 -10.96 -11.35 11.36
N SER A 505 -9.91 -12.17 11.40
CA SER A 505 -9.86 -13.64 11.19
C SER A 505 -9.91 -14.48 12.48
N GLN A 506 -10.01 -13.81 13.64
CA GLN A 506 -9.98 -14.47 14.96
C GLN A 506 -11.36 -14.82 15.52
N GLY A 507 -12.47 -14.53 14.83
CA GLY A 507 -13.83 -14.86 15.30
C GLY A 507 -14.21 -14.23 16.64
N ARG A 508 -13.73 -13.01 16.91
CA ARG A 508 -13.94 -12.30 18.18
C ARG A 508 -15.18 -11.41 18.15
N LEU A 509 -15.79 -11.24 19.31
CA LEU A 509 -16.84 -10.27 19.58
C LEU A 509 -16.25 -9.09 20.37
N TYR A 510 -16.55 -7.86 19.94
CA TYR A 510 -16.25 -6.63 20.66
C TYR A 510 -17.54 -5.88 21.00
N HIS A 511 -17.50 -5.08 22.07
CA HIS A 511 -18.58 -4.21 22.52
C HIS A 511 -18.07 -2.78 22.64
N TYR A 512 -18.83 -1.81 22.11
CA TYR A 512 -18.52 -0.38 22.16
C TYR A 512 -19.48 0.36 23.09
N ASP A 513 -18.95 1.14 24.04
CA ASP A 513 -19.75 1.98 24.95
C ASP A 513 -19.63 3.48 24.59
N PRO A 514 -20.73 4.17 24.20
CA PRO A 514 -20.72 5.59 23.88
C PRO A 514 -20.57 6.52 25.09
N ALA A 515 -20.47 5.99 26.32
CA ALA A 515 -20.21 6.80 27.51
C ALA A 515 -18.76 7.30 27.63
N ASP A 516 -17.80 6.54 27.09
CA ASP A 516 -16.37 6.86 27.10
C ASP A 516 -15.62 6.48 25.80
N ASP A 517 -16.36 6.10 24.75
CA ASP A 517 -15.86 5.61 23.45
C ASP A 517 -15.04 4.31 23.50
N SER A 518 -15.01 3.60 24.64
CA SER A 518 -14.24 2.36 24.77
C SER A 518 -14.75 1.24 23.87
N ILE A 519 -13.83 0.50 23.26
CA ILE A 519 -14.09 -0.76 22.52
C ILE A 519 -13.46 -1.90 23.32
N THR A 520 -14.30 -2.78 23.86
CA THR A 520 -13.90 -3.89 24.75
C THR A 520 -13.98 -5.23 24.02
N ASP A 521 -12.87 -5.97 24.01
CA ASP A 521 -12.83 -7.37 23.53
C ASP A 521 -13.59 -8.30 24.49
N MET A 522 -14.62 -8.98 23.99
CA MET A 522 -15.43 -9.95 24.73
C MET A 522 -14.98 -11.41 24.53
N GLY A 523 -13.95 -11.63 23.71
CA GLY A 523 -13.41 -12.93 23.36
C GLY A 523 -14.10 -13.63 22.19
N GLN A 524 -13.75 -14.90 21.99
CA GLN A 524 -14.30 -15.75 20.94
C GLN A 524 -15.57 -16.47 21.43
N ILE A 525 -16.64 -16.43 20.63
CA ILE A 525 -17.90 -17.16 20.92
C ILE A 525 -17.78 -18.64 20.50
N ASP A 526 -17.09 -18.93 19.41
CA ASP A 526 -16.65 -20.28 19.02
C ASP A 526 -15.16 -20.23 18.62
N PRO A 527 -14.24 -20.73 19.45
CA PRO A 527 -12.80 -20.67 19.18
C PRO A 527 -12.34 -21.63 18.06
N THR A 528 -13.27 -22.30 17.37
CA THR A 528 -12.98 -23.11 16.17
C THR A 528 -13.32 -22.39 14.85
N GLN A 529 -13.93 -21.20 14.92
CA GLN A 529 -14.41 -20.44 13.77
C GLN A 529 -13.66 -19.10 13.66
N GLY A 530 -13.25 -18.74 12.44
CA GLY A 530 -12.49 -17.51 12.17
C GLY A 530 -13.36 -16.26 11.95
N TYR A 531 -14.66 -16.43 11.76
CA TYR A 531 -15.60 -15.35 11.44
C TYR A 531 -16.75 -15.28 12.44
N ILE A 532 -17.11 -14.06 12.85
CA ILE A 532 -18.49 -13.72 13.23
C ILE A 532 -19.11 -12.91 12.08
N HIS A 533 -19.99 -13.54 11.31
CA HIS A 533 -20.55 -13.01 10.05
C HIS A 533 -21.93 -12.37 10.25
N SER A 534 -22.64 -12.64 11.33
CA SER A 534 -23.94 -12.02 11.61
C SER A 534 -24.16 -11.77 13.10
N LEU A 535 -24.83 -10.66 13.39
CA LEU A 535 -25.23 -10.22 14.72
C LEU A 535 -26.65 -9.65 14.69
N ALA A 536 -27.41 -9.84 15.77
CA ALA A 536 -28.71 -9.18 15.99
C ALA A 536 -29.05 -9.19 17.49
N TYR A 537 -29.71 -8.14 17.99
CA TYR A 537 -29.99 -7.96 19.42
C TYR A 537 -31.49 -7.93 19.73
N ASP A 538 -31.95 -8.77 20.67
CA ASP A 538 -33.31 -8.74 21.21
C ASP A 538 -33.39 -7.71 22.36
N HIS A 539 -33.92 -6.52 22.08
CA HIS A 539 -34.12 -5.46 23.07
C HIS A 539 -35.17 -5.78 24.17
N GLU A 540 -36.05 -6.77 23.99
CA GLU A 540 -37.03 -7.17 25.02
C GLU A 540 -36.39 -8.10 26.07
N ARG A 541 -35.51 -9.02 25.64
CA ARG A 541 -34.87 -10.03 26.52
C ARG A 541 -33.42 -9.68 26.88
N GLY A 542 -32.77 -8.82 26.11
CA GLY A 542 -31.35 -8.45 26.23
C GLY A 542 -30.37 -9.46 25.60
N ASN A 543 -30.86 -10.38 24.78
CA ASN A 543 -30.05 -11.45 24.17
C ASN A 543 -29.35 -10.97 22.90
N LEU A 544 -28.08 -11.30 22.74
CA LEU A 544 -27.35 -11.15 21.48
C LEU A 544 -27.34 -12.48 20.72
N TYR A 545 -27.69 -12.48 19.44
CA TYR A 545 -27.55 -13.62 18.55
C TYR A 545 -26.29 -13.44 17.68
N VAL A 546 -25.47 -14.49 17.56
CA VAL A 546 -24.12 -14.47 16.98
C VAL A 546 -23.96 -15.61 15.96
N GLY A 547 -23.69 -15.27 14.70
CA GLY A 547 -23.47 -16.21 13.60
C GLY A 547 -21.98 -16.46 13.39
N ALA A 548 -21.48 -17.57 13.91
CA ALA A 548 -20.10 -18.01 13.73
C ALA A 548 -19.93 -18.82 12.44
N GLY A 549 -18.76 -18.75 11.80
CA GLY A 549 -18.49 -19.48 10.57
C GLY A 549 -17.04 -19.48 10.05
N GLY A 550 -16.89 -20.02 8.85
CA GLY A 550 -15.62 -20.37 8.20
C GLY A 550 -15.64 -21.85 7.85
N ASN A 551 -15.35 -22.70 8.84
CA ASN A 551 -15.40 -24.15 8.69
C ASN A 551 -16.79 -24.75 8.95
N LYS A 552 -17.66 -24.02 9.67
CA LYS A 552 -18.96 -24.52 10.13
C LYS A 552 -19.86 -23.38 10.58
N GLY A 553 -20.99 -23.18 9.90
CA GLY A 553 -22.06 -22.27 10.30
C GLY A 553 -22.71 -22.70 11.62
N GLN A 554 -22.84 -21.76 12.56
CA GLN A 554 -23.59 -21.95 13.80
C GLN A 554 -24.20 -20.63 14.28
N ILE A 555 -25.40 -20.69 14.85
CA ILE A 555 -26.05 -19.58 15.55
C ILE A 555 -25.91 -19.81 17.05
N TYR A 556 -25.30 -18.87 17.75
CA TYR A 556 -25.21 -18.82 19.20
C TYR A 556 -26.11 -17.73 19.75
N LYS A 557 -26.85 -18.01 20.83
CA LYS A 557 -27.47 -16.99 21.68
C LYS A 557 -26.58 -16.73 22.88
N VAL A 558 -26.25 -15.47 23.14
CA VAL A 558 -25.54 -14.99 24.32
C VAL A 558 -26.54 -14.23 25.18
N GLU A 559 -26.80 -14.74 26.38
CA GLU A 559 -27.73 -14.16 27.35
C GLU A 559 -27.03 -13.05 28.19
N PRO A 560 -27.77 -12.13 28.84
CA PRO A 560 -27.19 -10.99 29.59
C PRO A 560 -26.20 -11.31 30.72
N ASP A 561 -26.04 -12.58 31.12
CA ASP A 561 -25.04 -13.02 32.10
C ASP A 561 -23.79 -13.70 31.47
N GLY A 562 -23.71 -13.70 30.14
CA GLY A 562 -22.66 -14.36 29.34
C GLY A 562 -22.96 -15.82 28.97
N THR A 563 -24.09 -16.39 29.41
CA THR A 563 -24.46 -17.77 29.06
C THR A 563 -24.66 -17.91 27.55
N THR A 564 -23.83 -18.76 26.93
CA THR A 564 -23.79 -18.97 25.48
C THR A 564 -24.40 -20.31 25.10
N THR A 565 -25.39 -20.32 24.19
CA THR A 565 -26.15 -21.51 23.77
C THR A 565 -26.19 -21.63 22.25
N ALA A 566 -25.74 -22.77 21.70
CA ALA A 566 -25.87 -23.09 20.28
C ALA A 566 -27.30 -23.48 19.90
N LEU A 567 -27.83 -22.94 18.80
CA LEU A 567 -29.24 -23.12 18.40
C LEU A 567 -29.42 -24.15 17.26
N LEU A 568 -28.47 -24.25 16.32
CA LEU A 568 -28.49 -25.22 15.22
C LEU A 568 -27.92 -26.57 15.66
N SER A 569 -28.58 -27.65 15.27
CA SER A 569 -28.09 -29.02 15.46
C SER A 569 -28.74 -29.99 14.47
N GLU A 570 -28.08 -31.11 14.18
CA GLU A 570 -28.56 -32.11 13.21
C GLU A 570 -29.94 -32.73 13.56
N GLU A 571 -30.40 -32.63 14.81
CA GLU A 571 -31.75 -33.08 15.20
C GLU A 571 -32.84 -32.04 14.87
N ARG A 572 -32.49 -30.75 14.83
CA ARG A 572 -33.43 -29.62 14.68
C ARG A 572 -33.39 -28.98 13.30
N THR A 573 -32.18 -28.91 12.73
CA THR A 573 -31.83 -28.26 11.47
C THR A 573 -30.84 -29.15 10.71
N PRO A 574 -31.29 -30.30 10.15
CA PRO A 574 -30.41 -31.24 9.46
C PRO A 574 -29.61 -30.58 8.34
N GLY A 575 -28.31 -30.85 8.25
CA GLY A 575 -27.39 -30.26 7.28
C GLY A 575 -27.05 -28.78 7.49
N ALA A 576 -27.78 -28.03 8.32
CA ALA A 576 -27.61 -26.58 8.46
C ALA A 576 -26.22 -26.13 8.95
N THR A 577 -25.47 -27.02 9.62
CA THR A 577 -24.10 -26.77 10.07
C THR A 577 -23.02 -27.39 9.16
N GLU A 578 -23.39 -27.95 8.02
CA GLU A 578 -22.45 -28.36 6.95
C GLU A 578 -22.12 -27.18 6.00
N HIS A 579 -22.92 -26.11 6.10
CA HIS A 579 -22.68 -24.79 5.52
C HIS A 579 -21.49 -24.09 6.18
N SER A 580 -20.79 -23.22 5.46
CA SER A 580 -19.65 -22.46 6.00
C SER A 580 -20.06 -21.29 6.89
N PHE A 581 -21.20 -20.64 6.59
CA PHE A 581 -21.59 -19.39 7.25
C PHE A 581 -23.09 -19.28 7.51
N VAL A 582 -23.43 -18.44 8.50
CA VAL A 582 -24.76 -17.85 8.64
C VAL A 582 -24.60 -16.35 8.39
N THR A 583 -25.11 -15.85 7.25
CA THR A 583 -24.59 -14.66 6.56
C THR A 583 -25.27 -13.35 6.93
N SER A 584 -26.51 -13.37 7.39
CA SER A 584 -27.17 -12.22 8.02
C SER A 584 -28.19 -12.67 9.07
N PHE A 585 -28.53 -11.73 9.96
CA PHE A 585 -29.66 -11.83 10.86
C PHE A 585 -30.58 -10.62 10.71
N THR A 586 -31.85 -10.80 11.07
CA THR A 586 -32.71 -9.69 11.49
C THR A 586 -33.54 -10.19 12.67
N PHE A 587 -33.56 -9.44 13.78
CA PHE A 587 -34.54 -9.70 14.85
C PHE A 587 -35.78 -8.83 14.61
N SER A 588 -36.93 -9.46 14.40
CA SER A 588 -38.15 -8.81 13.90
C SER A 588 -39.38 -9.41 14.55
N GLY A 589 -40.15 -8.60 15.29
CA GLY A 589 -41.21 -9.09 16.16
C GLY A 589 -40.65 -9.94 17.32
N ASP A 590 -41.07 -11.20 17.40
CA ASP A 590 -40.61 -12.20 18.39
C ASP A 590 -39.64 -13.25 17.81
N ARG A 591 -38.92 -12.91 16.72
CA ARG A 591 -38.14 -13.85 15.90
C ARG A 591 -36.78 -13.36 15.46
N LEU A 592 -35.84 -14.30 15.39
CA LEU A 592 -34.64 -14.22 14.60
C LEU A 592 -34.89 -14.83 13.21
N PHE A 593 -34.75 -14.01 12.17
CA PHE A 593 -34.62 -14.47 10.78
C PHE A 593 -33.13 -14.60 10.46
N ALA A 594 -32.70 -15.74 9.93
CA ALA A 594 -31.31 -16.09 9.68
C ALA A 594 -31.15 -16.82 8.33
N ARG A 595 -29.97 -16.75 7.71
CA ARG A 595 -29.73 -17.32 6.37
C ARG A 595 -28.34 -17.95 6.22
N THR A 596 -28.24 -19.07 5.50
CA THR A 596 -26.95 -19.70 5.14
C THR A 596 -26.23 -18.91 4.03
N GLU A 597 -24.98 -19.22 3.68
CA GLU A 597 -24.36 -18.64 2.46
C GLU A 597 -25.10 -19.04 1.18
N ARG A 598 -25.72 -20.22 1.14
CA ARG A 598 -26.61 -20.64 0.04
C ARG A 598 -27.98 -19.94 0.03
N SER A 599 -28.20 -18.94 0.89
CA SER A 599 -29.43 -18.12 0.91
C SER A 599 -30.71 -18.91 1.24
N GLN A 600 -30.59 -20.05 1.94
CA GLN A 600 -31.73 -20.76 2.54
C GLN A 600 -32.20 -20.03 3.80
N LEU A 601 -33.47 -20.17 4.17
CA LEU A 601 -34.08 -19.47 5.30
C LEU A 601 -34.11 -20.34 6.57
N ILE A 602 -33.75 -19.74 7.70
CA ILE A 602 -33.93 -20.26 9.05
C ILE A 602 -34.76 -19.23 9.83
N VAL A 603 -35.85 -19.66 10.49
CA VAL A 603 -36.63 -18.81 11.39
C VAL A 603 -36.67 -19.44 12.78
N ILE A 604 -36.22 -18.68 13.78
CA ILE A 604 -36.14 -19.09 15.19
C ILE A 604 -36.98 -18.14 16.04
N THR A 605 -37.81 -18.67 16.94
CA THR A 605 -38.57 -17.86 17.90
C THR A 605 -37.68 -17.37 19.05
N ALA A 606 -38.12 -16.34 19.77
CA ALA A 606 -37.43 -15.85 20.97
C ALA A 606 -37.43 -16.84 22.16
N ASP A 607 -38.19 -17.94 22.08
CA ASP A 607 -38.15 -19.09 22.99
C ASP A 607 -37.23 -20.22 22.46
N ASP A 608 -36.31 -19.88 21.54
CA ASP A 608 -35.32 -20.75 20.87
C ASP A 608 -35.90 -21.88 19.98
N GLU A 609 -37.21 -21.88 19.65
CA GLU A 609 -37.83 -22.89 18.77
C GLU A 609 -37.52 -22.63 17.29
N ILE A 610 -37.08 -23.65 16.55
CA ILE A 610 -36.96 -23.60 15.09
C ILE A 610 -38.37 -23.72 14.50
N GLU A 611 -38.89 -22.64 13.93
CA GLU A 611 -40.19 -22.65 13.24
C GLU A 611 -40.04 -23.02 11.76
N TYR A 612 -38.94 -22.60 11.13
CA TYR A 612 -38.67 -22.86 9.71
C TYR A 612 -37.23 -23.29 9.45
N TRP A 613 -37.09 -24.43 8.77
CA TRP A 613 -35.90 -24.88 8.05
C TRP A 613 -36.34 -25.97 7.05
N GLN A 614 -35.92 -25.86 5.79
CA GLN A 614 -36.19 -26.89 4.76
C GLN A 614 -34.92 -27.64 4.30
N GLY A 615 -33.74 -27.01 4.38
CA GLY A 615 -32.48 -27.57 3.87
C GLY A 615 -32.48 -27.81 2.34
N GLY A 616 -33.25 -27.01 1.60
CA GLY A 616 -33.47 -27.15 0.16
C GLY A 616 -32.73 -26.11 -0.69
N ASP A 617 -33.42 -25.61 -1.71
CA ASP A 617 -32.94 -24.57 -2.63
C ASP A 617 -32.81 -23.18 -1.94
N LYS A 618 -32.42 -22.15 -2.70
CA LYS A 618 -32.33 -20.76 -2.21
C LYS A 618 -33.74 -20.21 -1.90
N GLU A 619 -33.88 -19.42 -0.84
CA GLU A 619 -35.18 -18.97 -0.31
C GLU A 619 -35.27 -17.46 0.04
N ALA A 620 -34.16 -16.81 0.46
CA ALA A 620 -34.20 -15.43 0.96
C ALA A 620 -32.91 -14.62 0.70
N PHE A 621 -33.04 -13.36 0.26
CA PHE A 621 -31.93 -12.46 -0.06
C PHE A 621 -32.10 -11.07 0.55
N GLY A 622 -31.00 -10.36 0.80
CA GLY A 622 -30.98 -9.09 1.55
C GLY A 622 -30.76 -9.24 3.05
N TYR A 623 -30.39 -8.15 3.70
CA TYR A 623 -29.96 -8.11 5.10
C TYR A 623 -31.13 -7.99 6.10
N HIS A 624 -32.31 -7.52 5.65
CA HIS A 624 -33.43 -7.14 6.52
C HIS A 624 -34.74 -7.89 6.25
N VAL A 625 -35.53 -8.11 7.31
CA VAL A 625 -36.86 -8.72 7.32
C VAL A 625 -37.83 -7.90 8.17
N SER A 626 -38.92 -7.42 7.56
CA SER A 626 -39.78 -6.35 8.11
C SER A 626 -41.19 -6.82 8.48
N GLU A 627 -41.60 -6.73 9.75
CA GLU A 627 -42.98 -7.07 10.15
C GLU A 627 -44.01 -6.05 9.64
N ARG A 628 -45.14 -6.53 9.11
CA ARG A 628 -46.24 -5.72 8.60
C ARG A 628 -47.07 -5.06 9.72
N PRO A 629 -47.18 -3.71 9.77
CA PRO A 629 -47.99 -3.02 10.79
C PRO A 629 -49.51 -3.29 10.69
N ASP A 630 -50.00 -3.71 9.52
CA ASP A 630 -51.41 -4.03 9.29
C ASP A 630 -51.75 -5.51 9.55
N ALA A 631 -50.73 -6.38 9.57
CA ALA A 631 -50.87 -7.82 9.72
C ALA A 631 -49.69 -8.43 10.52
N PRO A 632 -49.62 -8.22 11.85
CA PRO A 632 -48.60 -8.84 12.70
C PRO A 632 -48.54 -10.36 12.54
N GLY A 633 -47.32 -10.91 12.55
CA GLY A 633 -47.01 -12.28 12.13
C GLY A 633 -46.80 -12.46 10.62
N ARG A 634 -46.87 -11.38 9.83
CA ARG A 634 -46.45 -11.34 8.41
C ARG A 634 -45.20 -10.50 8.24
N TYR A 635 -44.20 -11.04 7.56
CA TYR A 635 -42.89 -10.42 7.43
C TYR A 635 -42.46 -10.33 5.97
N ILE A 636 -42.05 -9.13 5.54
CA ILE A 636 -41.62 -8.84 4.16
C ILE A 636 -40.09 -8.94 4.06
N PHE A 637 -39.63 -9.59 3.00
CA PHE A 637 -38.23 -9.71 2.61
C PHE A 637 -38.12 -9.75 1.07
N THR A 638 -36.92 -9.94 0.52
CA THR A 638 -36.69 -10.01 -0.93
C THR A 638 -36.13 -11.35 -1.38
N PHE A 639 -36.57 -11.86 -2.53
CA PHE A 639 -35.96 -13.01 -3.17
C PHE A 639 -36.31 -13.04 -4.66
N SER A 640 -35.42 -13.58 -5.51
CA SER A 640 -35.64 -13.75 -6.96
C SER A 640 -36.09 -12.49 -7.73
N GLY A 641 -35.69 -11.29 -7.27
CA GLY A 641 -36.08 -10.01 -7.88
C GLY A 641 -37.47 -9.48 -7.50
N THR A 642 -38.16 -10.13 -6.56
CA THR A 642 -39.46 -9.68 -6.03
C THR A 642 -39.46 -9.56 -4.50
N PHE A 643 -40.49 -8.89 -3.97
CA PHE A 643 -40.84 -8.96 -2.56
C PHE A 643 -41.59 -10.26 -2.23
N TRP A 644 -41.22 -10.87 -1.11
CA TRP A 644 -41.82 -12.09 -0.57
C TRP A 644 -42.36 -11.84 0.83
N GLU A 645 -43.37 -12.61 1.22
CA GLU A 645 -43.94 -12.62 2.56
C GLU A 645 -43.70 -13.97 3.26
N TYR A 646 -43.32 -13.94 4.53
CA TYR A 646 -43.35 -15.09 5.45
C TYR A 646 -44.58 -15.00 6.37
N ASP A 647 -45.35 -16.09 6.48
CA ASP A 647 -46.51 -16.24 7.37
C ASP A 647 -46.18 -17.14 8.56
N SER A 648 -45.99 -16.56 9.75
CA SER A 648 -45.71 -17.34 10.96
C SER A 648 -46.91 -18.16 11.45
N ALA A 649 -48.13 -17.87 10.98
CA ALA A 649 -49.31 -18.68 11.29
C ALA A 649 -49.34 -20.03 10.54
N THR A 650 -48.51 -20.20 9.50
CA THR A 650 -48.41 -21.43 8.69
C THR A 650 -46.99 -21.94 8.49
N ALA A 651 -45.96 -21.15 8.84
CA ALA A 651 -44.55 -21.38 8.55
C ALA A 651 -44.28 -21.56 7.04
N THR A 652 -44.77 -20.61 6.22
CA THR A 652 -44.61 -20.64 4.76
C THR A 652 -44.21 -19.29 4.18
N THR A 653 -43.32 -19.31 3.20
CA THR A 653 -42.98 -18.17 2.34
C THR A 653 -43.89 -18.11 1.10
N SER A 654 -44.06 -16.92 0.52
CA SER A 654 -44.72 -16.73 -0.78
C SER A 654 -44.26 -15.46 -1.51
N ASP A 655 -43.96 -15.60 -2.80
CA ASP A 655 -43.78 -14.50 -3.74
C ASP A 655 -45.05 -13.63 -3.83
N LEU A 656 -44.88 -12.30 -3.74
CA LEU A 656 -45.96 -11.34 -3.92
C LEU A 656 -46.13 -10.92 -5.39
N GLY A 657 -45.16 -11.23 -6.26
CA GLY A 657 -45.13 -10.82 -7.66
C GLY A 657 -44.89 -9.31 -7.87
N ILE A 658 -44.42 -8.61 -6.83
CA ILE A 658 -44.10 -7.17 -6.86
C ILE A 658 -42.58 -7.04 -6.96
N ALA A 659 -42.10 -6.33 -7.98
CA ALA A 659 -40.67 -6.19 -8.26
C ALA A 659 -39.94 -5.30 -7.22
N VAL A 660 -38.64 -5.59 -7.02
CA VAL A 660 -37.70 -4.78 -6.23
C VAL A 660 -36.47 -4.43 -7.07
N ASN A 661 -35.82 -3.30 -6.77
CA ASN A 661 -34.60 -2.82 -7.44
C ASN A 661 -33.28 -3.42 -6.91
N GLY A 662 -33.34 -4.37 -5.97
CA GLY A 662 -32.16 -4.96 -5.34
C GLY A 662 -32.51 -5.87 -4.16
N SER A 663 -31.53 -6.14 -3.31
CA SER A 663 -31.75 -6.80 -2.02
C SER A 663 -32.26 -5.81 -0.97
N LEU A 664 -33.19 -6.20 -0.11
CA LEU A 664 -33.67 -5.37 1.00
C LEU A 664 -32.60 -5.23 2.09
N ASN A 665 -32.20 -4.00 2.42
CA ASN A 665 -31.07 -3.72 3.31
C ASN A 665 -31.52 -3.16 4.67
N ASP A 666 -32.43 -2.18 4.69
CA ASP A 666 -33.22 -1.75 5.87
C ASP A 666 -34.59 -1.20 5.42
N SER A 667 -35.57 -1.15 6.32
CA SER A 667 -36.92 -0.65 6.01
C SER A 667 -37.63 0.04 7.16
N THR A 668 -38.58 0.91 6.82
CA THR A 668 -39.52 1.49 7.78
C THR A 668 -40.91 1.63 7.16
N TRP A 669 -41.96 1.59 7.99
CA TRP A 669 -43.34 1.72 7.53
C TRP A 669 -43.93 3.06 7.94
N THR A 670 -44.59 3.72 6.99
CA THR A 670 -45.25 5.02 7.20
C THR A 670 -46.62 5.07 6.53
N GLN A 671 -47.40 6.12 6.82
CA GLN A 671 -48.63 6.44 6.10
C GLN A 671 -48.44 7.80 5.42
N LEU A 672 -48.48 7.81 4.09
CA LEU A 672 -48.27 9.01 3.28
C LEU A 672 -49.59 9.78 3.12
N ASP A 673 -49.54 11.12 3.16
CA ASP A 673 -50.69 11.99 2.87
C ASP A 673 -50.90 12.15 1.34
N ASP A 674 -50.73 11.07 0.60
CA ASP A 674 -50.90 10.97 -0.85
C ASP A 674 -51.95 9.91 -1.20
N PRO A 675 -53.08 10.27 -1.86
CA PRO A 675 -54.07 9.32 -2.37
C PRO A 675 -53.54 8.27 -3.36
N ALA A 676 -52.34 8.43 -3.92
CA ALA A 676 -51.67 7.40 -4.73
C ALA A 676 -51.01 6.30 -3.88
N TRP A 677 -50.68 6.58 -2.62
CA TRP A 677 -49.97 5.70 -1.68
C TRP A 677 -50.80 5.44 -0.41
N PRO A 678 -52.01 4.87 -0.53
CA PRO A 678 -52.97 4.75 0.57
C PRO A 678 -52.54 3.75 1.65
N GLY A 679 -52.88 4.03 2.90
CA GLY A 679 -52.63 3.11 4.01
C GLY A 679 -51.15 3.04 4.38
N TRP A 680 -50.66 1.84 4.67
CA TRP A 680 -49.25 1.62 5.02
C TRP A 680 -48.39 1.43 3.77
N THR A 681 -47.35 2.25 3.65
CA THR A 681 -46.30 2.18 2.63
C THR A 681 -44.97 1.93 3.32
N MET A 682 -44.22 0.94 2.84
CA MET A 682 -42.84 0.69 3.25
C MET A 682 -41.92 1.63 2.47
N LEU A 683 -41.04 2.32 3.17
CA LEU A 683 -39.85 2.97 2.61
C LEU A 683 -38.68 2.04 2.92
N ALA A 684 -37.82 1.77 1.94
CA ALA A 684 -36.71 0.84 2.10
C ALA A 684 -35.45 1.31 1.38
N ALA A 685 -34.31 1.02 2.00
CA ALA A 685 -33.02 1.04 1.33
C ALA A 685 -32.72 -0.36 0.76
N THR A 686 -32.09 -0.40 -0.41
CA THR A 686 -31.73 -1.63 -1.11
C THR A 686 -30.31 -1.56 -1.68
N SER A 687 -29.83 -2.67 -2.22
CA SER A 687 -28.60 -2.71 -3.02
C SER A 687 -28.68 -1.98 -4.37
N GLY A 688 -29.79 -1.28 -4.67
CA GLY A 688 -30.03 -0.57 -5.93
C GLY A 688 -30.62 0.82 -5.74
N GLY A 689 -30.36 1.45 -4.58
CA GLY A 689 -30.93 2.73 -4.18
C GLY A 689 -32.06 2.57 -3.16
N VAL A 690 -33.17 3.29 -3.36
CA VAL A 690 -34.31 3.30 -2.45
C VAL A 690 -35.59 2.84 -3.16
N ILE A 691 -36.56 2.34 -2.40
CA ILE A 691 -37.83 1.85 -2.95
C ILE A 691 -39.00 2.09 -2.01
N ARG A 692 -40.15 2.42 -2.62
CA ARG A 692 -41.44 2.65 -1.99
C ARG A 692 -42.37 1.50 -2.37
N LEU A 693 -42.90 0.77 -1.39
CA LEU A 693 -43.76 -0.42 -1.61
C LEU A 693 -45.11 -0.24 -0.89
N ASN A 694 -46.21 -0.46 -1.62
CA ASN A 694 -47.56 -0.39 -1.07
C ASN A 694 -48.36 -1.68 -1.36
N LEU A 695 -48.69 -2.41 -0.30
CA LEU A 695 -49.36 -3.71 -0.40
C LEU A 695 -50.89 -3.62 -0.62
N GLU A 696 -51.53 -2.47 -0.38
CA GLU A 696 -52.96 -2.27 -0.67
C GLU A 696 -53.21 -2.09 -2.18
N THR A 697 -52.28 -1.45 -2.88
CA THR A 697 -52.33 -1.19 -4.33
C THR A 697 -51.56 -2.23 -5.15
N GLY A 698 -50.57 -2.89 -4.56
CA GLY A 698 -49.64 -3.80 -5.25
C GLY A 698 -48.58 -3.07 -6.08
N THR A 699 -48.29 -1.80 -5.77
CA THR A 699 -47.28 -1.00 -6.49
C THR A 699 -45.97 -0.91 -5.72
N SER A 700 -44.86 -1.08 -6.43
CA SER A 700 -43.56 -0.55 -6.04
C SER A 700 -43.13 0.56 -6.99
N ASP A 701 -42.33 1.50 -6.49
CA ASP A 701 -41.75 2.63 -7.22
C ASP A 701 -40.35 2.87 -6.64
N ALA A 702 -39.33 2.92 -7.49
CA ALA A 702 -37.93 2.80 -7.09
C ALA A 702 -37.08 3.91 -7.70
N ASP A 703 -36.23 4.51 -6.88
CA ASP A 703 -35.35 5.62 -7.24
C ASP A 703 -33.90 5.23 -6.91
N PRO A 704 -32.94 5.38 -7.84
CA PRO A 704 -31.54 5.08 -7.55
C PRO A 704 -30.93 6.13 -6.62
N VAL A 705 -29.82 5.79 -5.97
CA VAL A 705 -28.95 6.76 -5.28
C VAL A 705 -27.70 6.90 -6.13
N ASP A 706 -27.73 7.87 -7.05
CA ASP A 706 -26.75 8.06 -8.13
C ASP A 706 -25.42 8.65 -7.63
N PHE A 707 -24.74 7.91 -6.75
CA PHE A 707 -23.36 8.17 -6.34
C PHE A 707 -22.40 7.20 -7.03
N LEU A 708 -21.32 7.74 -7.59
CA LEU A 708 -20.26 6.99 -8.26
C LEU A 708 -18.91 7.47 -7.73
N ASN A 709 -18.02 6.52 -7.45
CA ASN A 709 -16.61 6.74 -7.14
C ASN A 709 -15.75 6.02 -8.20
N PRO A 710 -14.53 6.48 -8.49
CA PRO A 710 -13.53 5.66 -9.16
C PRO A 710 -13.32 4.34 -8.43
N VAL A 711 -13.27 3.25 -9.18
CA VAL A 711 -12.90 1.92 -8.69
C VAL A 711 -11.58 1.47 -9.30
N ARG A 712 -10.83 0.64 -8.58
CA ARG A 712 -9.59 0.05 -9.06
C ARG A 712 -9.82 -0.63 -10.42
N ILE A 713 -8.96 -0.36 -11.39
CA ILE A 713 -8.99 -0.99 -12.70
C ILE A 713 -8.53 -2.45 -12.54
N GLN A 714 -9.42 -3.39 -12.87
CA GLN A 714 -9.18 -4.83 -12.77
C GLN A 714 -8.45 -5.37 -14.02
N GLN A 715 -8.79 -4.85 -15.19
CA GLN A 715 -8.17 -5.18 -16.49
C GLN A 715 -8.40 -4.03 -17.49
N ILE A 716 -7.53 -3.97 -18.50
CA ILE A 716 -7.67 -3.12 -19.70
C ILE A 716 -7.65 -4.05 -20.92
N PHE A 717 -8.52 -3.85 -21.91
CA PHE A 717 -8.56 -4.68 -23.11
C PHE A 717 -9.08 -3.94 -24.34
N ASN A 718 -8.74 -4.47 -25.52
CA ASN A 718 -9.25 -3.99 -26.80
C ASN A 718 -10.73 -4.37 -27.00
N GLY A 719 -11.51 -3.46 -27.59
CA GLY A 719 -12.86 -3.69 -28.08
C GLY A 719 -12.98 -3.38 -29.58
N PRO A 720 -14.19 -3.52 -30.18
CA PRO A 720 -14.38 -3.38 -31.62
C PRO A 720 -14.17 -1.95 -32.14
N ASP A 721 -14.73 -0.94 -31.45
CA ASP A 721 -14.65 0.49 -31.83
C ASP A 721 -13.87 1.36 -30.82
N SER A 722 -13.45 0.80 -29.68
CA SER A 722 -12.83 1.51 -28.55
C SER A 722 -12.06 0.55 -27.65
N MET A 723 -11.17 1.05 -26.82
CA MET A 723 -10.59 0.27 -25.72
C MET A 723 -11.54 0.28 -24.51
N TYR A 724 -11.37 -0.66 -23.58
CA TYR A 724 -12.24 -0.85 -22.43
C TYR A 724 -11.45 -1.06 -21.15
N ALA A 725 -11.93 -0.47 -20.05
CA ALA A 725 -11.43 -0.69 -18.70
C ALA A 725 -12.51 -1.37 -17.85
N SER A 726 -12.13 -2.46 -17.19
CA SER A 726 -12.95 -3.25 -16.25
C SER A 726 -12.68 -2.80 -14.81
N GLY A 727 -13.71 -2.71 -13.98
CA GLY A 727 -13.63 -2.29 -12.59
C GLY A 727 -13.64 -3.44 -11.60
N TYR A 728 -12.89 -3.30 -10.51
CA TYR A 728 -12.97 -4.18 -9.36
C TYR A 728 -14.38 -4.12 -8.73
N MET A 729 -14.95 -5.29 -8.42
CA MET A 729 -16.35 -5.55 -8.07
C MET A 729 -17.42 -5.16 -9.10
N ARG A 730 -17.36 -3.96 -9.69
CA ARG A 730 -18.35 -3.48 -10.68
C ARG A 730 -17.79 -2.39 -11.58
N GLY A 731 -17.84 -2.61 -12.90
CA GLY A 731 -17.74 -1.56 -13.90
C GLY A 731 -17.16 -2.03 -15.24
N LEU A 732 -17.65 -1.48 -16.33
CA LEU A 732 -17.06 -1.57 -17.66
C LEU A 732 -17.22 -0.24 -18.38
N THR A 733 -16.12 0.43 -18.72
CA THR A 733 -16.16 1.71 -19.44
C THR A 733 -15.39 1.62 -20.75
N PRO A 734 -15.99 2.02 -21.91
CA PRO A 734 -15.22 2.30 -23.12
C PRO A 734 -14.41 3.59 -22.95
N PHE A 735 -13.22 3.66 -23.56
CA PHE A 735 -12.45 4.90 -23.67
C PHE A 735 -11.77 5.02 -25.04
N ASP A 736 -11.63 6.27 -25.50
CA ASP A 736 -10.83 6.58 -26.70
C ASP A 736 -9.34 6.49 -26.38
N SER A 737 -8.60 5.69 -27.15
CA SER A 737 -7.19 5.36 -26.87
C SER A 737 -6.22 6.52 -27.13
N MET A 738 -6.62 7.50 -27.94
CA MET A 738 -5.78 8.65 -28.31
C MET A 738 -5.91 9.81 -27.32
N THR A 739 -7.11 10.01 -26.77
CA THR A 739 -7.46 11.17 -25.93
C THR A 739 -7.73 10.83 -24.46
N GLY A 740 -8.05 9.57 -24.14
CA GLY A 740 -8.52 9.16 -22.82
C GLY A 740 -9.98 9.53 -22.53
N GLU A 741 -10.75 10.03 -23.51
CA GLU A 741 -12.16 10.37 -23.29
C GLU A 741 -12.97 9.09 -22.98
N ALA A 742 -13.37 8.95 -21.71
CA ALA A 742 -14.14 7.83 -21.19
C ALA A 742 -15.65 8.02 -21.45
N GLY A 743 -16.32 6.94 -21.87
CA GLY A 743 -17.76 6.89 -22.05
C GLY A 743 -18.52 6.60 -20.75
N GLU A 744 -19.77 6.14 -20.88
CA GLU A 744 -20.61 5.77 -19.74
C GLU A 744 -20.13 4.43 -19.13
N THR A 745 -19.86 4.41 -17.81
CA THR A 745 -19.50 3.15 -17.12
C THR A 745 -20.75 2.29 -16.94
N HIS A 746 -20.82 1.19 -17.68
CA HIS A 746 -21.85 0.17 -17.52
C HIS A 746 -21.69 -0.49 -16.14
N GLN A 747 -22.72 -0.35 -15.29
CA GLN A 747 -22.71 -0.80 -13.90
C GLN A 747 -22.89 -2.32 -13.74
N SER A 748 -22.11 -3.12 -14.46
CA SER A 748 -22.21 -4.59 -14.50
C SER A 748 -20.84 -5.24 -14.41
N GLY A 749 -20.71 -6.21 -13.49
CA GLY A 749 -19.62 -7.21 -13.48
C GLY A 749 -18.21 -6.70 -13.13
N GLN A 750 -17.36 -7.66 -12.78
CA GLN A 750 -15.90 -7.51 -12.75
C GLN A 750 -15.37 -8.48 -13.82
N TYR A 751 -14.75 -7.95 -14.86
CA TYR A 751 -14.22 -8.74 -15.98
C TYR A 751 -12.71 -8.92 -15.85
N GLU A 752 -12.29 -10.13 -16.17
CA GLU A 752 -11.00 -10.72 -15.87
C GLU A 752 -10.19 -11.04 -17.13
N ALA A 753 -10.86 -11.13 -18.28
CA ALA A 753 -10.32 -11.15 -19.64
C ALA A 753 -11.44 -10.78 -20.62
N ALA A 754 -11.08 -10.36 -21.83
CA ALA A 754 -12.03 -10.06 -22.91
C ALA A 754 -11.43 -10.36 -24.28
N ALA A 755 -12.29 -10.56 -25.29
CA ALA A 755 -11.89 -10.72 -26.68
C ALA A 755 -12.94 -10.12 -27.63
N VAL A 756 -12.52 -9.64 -28.79
CA VAL A 756 -13.43 -9.13 -29.83
C VAL A 756 -13.90 -10.27 -30.73
N ARG A 757 -15.22 -10.37 -30.92
CA ARG A 757 -15.86 -11.35 -31.80
C ARG A 757 -16.91 -10.65 -32.66
N ASP A 758 -16.65 -10.58 -33.97
CA ASP A 758 -17.33 -9.67 -34.90
C ASP A 758 -17.38 -8.24 -34.30
N ASP A 759 -18.55 -7.60 -34.28
CA ASP A 759 -18.75 -6.26 -33.71
C ASP A 759 -19.04 -6.29 -32.17
N THR A 760 -18.76 -7.41 -31.48
CA THR A 760 -19.12 -7.63 -30.06
C THR A 760 -17.93 -7.97 -29.17
N LEU A 761 -18.10 -7.80 -27.85
CA LEU A 761 -17.15 -8.21 -26.83
C LEU A 761 -17.57 -9.53 -26.18
N LEU A 762 -16.69 -10.52 -26.23
CA LEU A 762 -16.69 -11.63 -25.29
C LEU A 762 -16.07 -11.16 -23.97
N LEU A 763 -16.72 -11.42 -22.85
CA LEU A 763 -16.34 -10.96 -21.52
C LEU A 763 -16.28 -12.14 -20.55
N ALA A 764 -15.09 -12.42 -20.01
CA ALA A 764 -14.88 -13.41 -18.97
C ALA A 764 -15.03 -12.75 -17.59
N ALA A 765 -16.01 -13.17 -16.78
CA ALA A 765 -16.36 -12.49 -15.53
C ALA A 765 -16.07 -13.33 -14.28
N TYR A 766 -15.55 -12.65 -13.26
CA TYR A 766 -15.43 -13.15 -11.89
C TYR A 766 -16.81 -13.48 -11.29
N GLY A 767 -16.83 -14.47 -10.39
CA GLY A 767 -18.02 -14.97 -9.74
C GLY A 767 -18.62 -16.08 -10.57
N ASN A 768 -18.29 -17.33 -10.24
CA ASN A 768 -18.74 -18.55 -10.95
C ASN A 768 -18.20 -18.72 -12.39
N ALA A 769 -17.02 -18.16 -12.70
CA ALA A 769 -16.32 -18.24 -13.99
C ALA A 769 -17.26 -18.24 -15.22
N ARG A 770 -17.77 -17.05 -15.54
CA ARG A 770 -18.81 -16.85 -16.55
C ARG A 770 -18.24 -16.31 -17.85
N LEU A 771 -18.79 -16.77 -18.98
CA LEU A 771 -18.63 -16.12 -20.28
C LEU A 771 -19.91 -15.34 -20.62
N LEU A 772 -19.75 -14.07 -21.01
CA LEU A 772 -20.82 -13.20 -21.46
C LEU A 772 -20.49 -12.58 -22.84
N GLU A 773 -21.53 -12.17 -23.57
CA GLU A 773 -21.46 -11.44 -24.83
C GLU A 773 -22.05 -10.04 -24.62
N TYR A 774 -21.36 -9.00 -25.10
CA TYR A 774 -21.79 -7.61 -25.01
C TYR A 774 -21.74 -6.91 -26.37
N ASP A 775 -22.83 -6.25 -26.74
CA ASP A 775 -22.97 -5.44 -27.96
C ASP A 775 -22.93 -3.93 -27.58
N PRO A 776 -21.80 -3.23 -27.82
CA PRO A 776 -21.67 -1.81 -27.49
C PRO A 776 -22.59 -0.89 -28.31
N ALA A 777 -23.01 -1.32 -29.51
CA ALA A 777 -23.88 -0.53 -30.39
C ALA A 777 -25.36 -0.65 -29.99
N ALA A 778 -25.74 -1.74 -29.33
CA ALA A 778 -27.03 -1.88 -28.65
C ALA A 778 -27.07 -1.17 -27.29
N GLY A 779 -25.98 -1.24 -26.51
CA GLY A 779 -25.92 -0.74 -25.14
C GLY A 779 -26.73 -1.55 -24.12
N ASP A 780 -27.21 -2.74 -24.51
CA ASP A 780 -27.90 -3.68 -23.63
C ASP A 780 -26.94 -4.30 -22.61
N SER A 781 -27.45 -4.79 -21.48
CA SER A 781 -26.62 -5.46 -20.47
C SER A 781 -25.96 -6.74 -21.01
N PRO A 782 -24.69 -7.04 -20.67
CA PRO A 782 -23.99 -8.24 -21.12
C PRO A 782 -24.78 -9.53 -20.89
N ARG A 783 -24.91 -10.32 -21.95
CA ARG A 783 -25.71 -11.55 -22.02
C ARG A 783 -24.85 -12.77 -21.68
N GLU A 784 -25.20 -13.48 -20.62
CA GLU A 784 -24.52 -14.75 -20.27
C GLU A 784 -24.64 -15.79 -21.41
N ILE A 785 -23.54 -16.50 -21.65
CA ILE A 785 -23.43 -17.65 -22.55
C ILE A 785 -23.37 -18.94 -21.71
N PHE A 786 -22.46 -19.00 -20.74
CA PHE A 786 -22.37 -20.08 -19.75
C PHE A 786 -21.78 -19.59 -18.40
N THR A 787 -21.92 -20.44 -17.38
CA THR A 787 -21.31 -20.33 -16.04
C THR A 787 -20.74 -21.70 -15.67
N LEU A 788 -19.68 -21.72 -14.84
CA LEU A 788 -19.00 -22.95 -14.39
C LEU A 788 -19.15 -23.18 -12.88
N VAL A 789 -20.34 -22.85 -12.33
CA VAL A 789 -20.65 -22.97 -10.90
C VAL A 789 -20.72 -24.42 -10.42
N ASP A 790 -21.25 -25.32 -11.26
CA ASP A 790 -21.44 -26.74 -10.92
C ASP A 790 -20.11 -27.51 -11.03
N GLU A 791 -19.18 -26.99 -11.84
CA GLU A 791 -17.78 -27.41 -12.02
C GLU A 791 -16.83 -26.78 -10.96
N LEU A 792 -17.36 -26.01 -10.02
CA LEU A 792 -16.64 -25.34 -8.92
C LEU A 792 -15.50 -24.40 -9.40
N GLN A 793 -15.77 -23.55 -10.40
CA GLN A 793 -14.82 -22.56 -10.93
C GLN A 793 -15.28 -21.12 -10.66
N ASP A 794 -14.35 -20.15 -10.53
CA ASP A 794 -14.70 -18.80 -10.07
C ASP A 794 -14.06 -17.63 -10.85
N ARG A 795 -12.74 -17.66 -11.13
CA ARG A 795 -12.04 -16.56 -11.85
C ARG A 795 -11.48 -17.05 -13.19
N PRO A 796 -11.97 -16.53 -14.33
CA PRO A 796 -11.53 -16.97 -15.64
C PRO A 796 -10.36 -16.13 -16.22
N ARG A 797 -9.60 -16.73 -17.13
CA ARG A 797 -8.67 -16.12 -18.08
C ARG A 797 -8.95 -16.75 -19.44
N MET A 798 -8.89 -16.02 -20.56
CA MET A 798 -9.24 -16.63 -21.86
C MET A 798 -8.49 -16.03 -23.05
N ASP A 799 -8.48 -16.80 -24.14
CA ASP A 799 -8.14 -16.35 -25.49
C ASP A 799 -9.14 -16.91 -26.51
N TYR A 800 -9.27 -16.26 -27.68
CA TYR A 800 -10.30 -16.53 -28.69
C TYR A 800 -9.67 -16.77 -30.07
N ASP A 801 -10.05 -17.88 -30.71
CA ASP A 801 -9.67 -18.20 -32.08
C ASP A 801 -10.77 -17.81 -33.09
N PRO A 802 -10.59 -16.72 -33.87
CA PRO A 802 -11.47 -16.38 -34.97
C PRO A 802 -11.33 -17.33 -36.18
N GLY A 803 -10.35 -18.24 -36.20
CA GLY A 803 -10.15 -19.24 -37.25
C GLY A 803 -11.15 -20.40 -37.18
N THR A 804 -11.45 -20.87 -35.97
CA THR A 804 -12.43 -21.96 -35.68
C THR A 804 -13.72 -21.47 -35.04
N ASP A 805 -13.82 -20.19 -34.65
CA ASP A 805 -14.94 -19.61 -33.89
C ASP A 805 -15.11 -20.28 -32.50
N ARG A 806 -14.00 -20.29 -31.74
CA ARG A 806 -13.87 -20.96 -30.44
C ARG A 806 -13.17 -20.08 -29.42
N VAL A 807 -13.59 -20.18 -28.15
CA VAL A 807 -12.92 -19.53 -27.02
C VAL A 807 -12.40 -20.56 -26.03
N PHE A 808 -11.17 -20.37 -25.55
CA PHE A 808 -10.47 -21.21 -24.60
C PHE A 808 -10.34 -20.45 -23.28
N MET A 809 -10.92 -20.97 -22.19
CA MET A 809 -11.03 -20.30 -20.90
C MET A 809 -10.39 -21.15 -19.80
N GLY A 810 -9.24 -20.73 -19.31
CA GLY A 810 -8.62 -21.26 -18.09
C GLY A 810 -9.28 -20.66 -16.85
N THR A 811 -9.33 -21.38 -15.75
CA THR A 811 -9.95 -20.90 -14.51
C THR A 811 -9.11 -21.16 -13.25
N VAL A 812 -9.25 -20.24 -12.30
CA VAL A 812 -9.08 -20.50 -10.87
C VAL A 812 -10.35 -21.17 -10.33
N ALA A 813 -10.14 -22.16 -9.48
CA ALA A 813 -11.19 -22.86 -8.74
C ALA A 813 -12.05 -21.93 -7.87
N HIS A 814 -13.16 -22.46 -7.37
CA HIS A 814 -14.00 -21.83 -6.34
C HIS A 814 -13.35 -21.92 -4.95
N TYR A 815 -13.66 -20.94 -4.09
CA TYR A 815 -13.27 -20.86 -2.67
C TYR A 815 -13.24 -22.24 -1.98
N GLY A 816 -12.11 -22.55 -1.33
CA GLY A 816 -11.85 -23.84 -0.67
C GLY A 816 -11.22 -24.93 -1.56
N HIS A 817 -10.95 -24.68 -2.84
CA HIS A 817 -10.45 -25.68 -3.80
C HIS A 817 -9.22 -25.19 -4.60
N ASN A 818 -8.42 -26.14 -5.11
CA ASN A 818 -7.21 -25.87 -5.90
C ASN A 818 -7.37 -26.15 -7.40
N GLN A 819 -8.14 -27.18 -7.75
CA GLN A 819 -8.30 -27.67 -9.12
C GLN A 819 -9.06 -26.67 -10.02
N GLY A 820 -8.31 -25.98 -10.87
CA GLY A 820 -8.84 -25.19 -11.97
C GLY A 820 -9.30 -26.07 -13.14
N ALA A 821 -9.78 -25.41 -14.20
CA ALA A 821 -10.25 -26.06 -15.42
C ALA A 821 -9.76 -25.33 -16.68
N LEU A 822 -9.79 -26.05 -17.81
CA LEU A 822 -9.86 -25.46 -19.15
C LEU A 822 -11.27 -25.73 -19.68
N ALA A 823 -12.04 -24.68 -19.90
CA ALA A 823 -13.31 -24.73 -20.62
C ALA A 823 -13.12 -24.29 -22.07
N VAL A 824 -13.77 -24.98 -23.01
CA VAL A 824 -13.73 -24.67 -24.44
C VAL A 824 -15.17 -24.52 -24.93
N HIS A 825 -15.49 -23.40 -25.57
CA HIS A 825 -16.81 -23.16 -26.15
C HIS A 825 -16.71 -22.94 -27.67
N ASP A 826 -17.50 -23.71 -28.42
CA ASP A 826 -17.59 -23.66 -29.88
C ASP A 826 -18.87 -22.92 -30.26
N PHE A 827 -18.75 -21.71 -30.81
CA PHE A 827 -19.90 -20.86 -31.12
C PHE A 827 -20.71 -21.38 -32.33
N ALA A 828 -20.15 -22.29 -33.14
CA ALA A 828 -20.84 -22.88 -34.29
C ALA A 828 -21.76 -24.05 -33.88
N THR A 829 -21.47 -24.76 -32.79
CA THR A 829 -22.37 -25.76 -32.18
C THR A 829 -23.20 -25.19 -31.02
N GLY A 830 -22.64 -24.25 -30.25
CA GLY A 830 -23.16 -23.78 -28.97
C GLY A 830 -22.88 -24.74 -27.80
N GLU A 831 -21.92 -25.64 -27.96
CA GLU A 831 -21.53 -26.63 -26.93
C GLU A 831 -20.31 -26.12 -26.15
N THR A 832 -20.26 -26.41 -24.84
CA THR A 832 -19.11 -26.14 -23.96
C THR A 832 -18.61 -27.46 -23.40
N GLU A 833 -17.30 -27.68 -23.46
CA GLU A 833 -16.60 -28.82 -22.87
C GLU A 833 -15.61 -28.32 -21.81
N VAL A 834 -15.35 -29.11 -20.77
CA VAL A 834 -14.56 -28.70 -19.60
C VAL A 834 -13.62 -29.85 -19.19
N PHE A 835 -12.34 -29.52 -19.03
CA PHE A 835 -11.25 -30.44 -18.70
C PHE A 835 -10.60 -29.98 -17.37
N THR A 836 -10.27 -30.89 -16.45
CA THR A 836 -9.60 -30.54 -15.18
C THR A 836 -8.29 -31.33 -15.04
N ASP A 837 -8.38 -32.54 -14.51
CA ASP A 837 -7.29 -33.45 -14.20
C ASP A 837 -6.61 -33.95 -15.49
N GLU A 838 -7.28 -33.84 -16.64
CA GLU A 838 -6.76 -34.08 -17.98
C GLU A 838 -5.70 -33.06 -18.42
N ILE A 839 -5.68 -31.87 -17.81
CA ILE A 839 -4.72 -30.80 -18.08
C ILE A 839 -3.63 -30.77 -17.00
N VAL A 840 -4.02 -30.56 -15.73
CA VAL A 840 -3.12 -30.47 -14.57
C VAL A 840 -3.88 -30.86 -13.29
N THR A 841 -3.19 -31.46 -12.31
CA THR A 841 -3.80 -31.91 -11.04
C THR A 841 -3.56 -30.91 -9.91
N ASP A 842 -4.60 -30.55 -9.17
CA ASP A 842 -4.59 -29.65 -8.01
C ASP A 842 -3.89 -28.29 -8.24
N GLN A 843 -3.99 -27.76 -9.46
CA GLN A 843 -3.50 -26.42 -9.84
C GLN A 843 -4.57 -25.64 -10.60
N SER A 844 -4.48 -24.31 -10.57
CA SER A 844 -5.37 -23.40 -11.30
C SER A 844 -4.74 -22.91 -12.61
N ILE A 845 -5.54 -22.61 -13.63
CA ILE A 845 -5.07 -22.18 -14.96
C ILE A 845 -5.24 -20.66 -15.09
N ILE A 846 -4.13 -19.92 -15.11
CA ILE A 846 -4.10 -18.45 -14.98
C ILE A 846 -3.45 -17.72 -16.17
N SER A 847 -3.06 -18.43 -17.22
CA SER A 847 -2.75 -17.85 -18.52
C SER A 847 -3.16 -18.79 -19.64
N VAL A 848 -3.66 -18.23 -20.73
CA VAL A 848 -4.14 -18.93 -21.93
C VAL A 848 -3.71 -18.12 -23.15
N LEU A 849 -3.18 -18.79 -24.16
CA LEU A 849 -2.79 -18.21 -25.44
C LEU A 849 -3.03 -19.25 -26.54
N HIS A 850 -3.77 -18.91 -27.58
CA HIS A 850 -3.94 -19.77 -28.77
C HIS A 850 -3.00 -19.31 -29.89
N HIS A 851 -2.17 -20.22 -30.40
CA HIS A 851 -1.28 -19.92 -31.53
C HIS A 851 -1.02 -21.16 -32.40
N ASP A 852 -0.98 -20.97 -33.71
CA ASP A 852 -0.73 -22.02 -34.73
C ASP A 852 -1.57 -23.31 -34.60
N GLY A 853 -2.77 -23.20 -34.01
CA GLY A 853 -3.70 -24.32 -33.80
C GLY A 853 -3.47 -25.12 -32.52
N LEU A 854 -2.63 -24.62 -31.60
CA LEU A 854 -2.40 -25.16 -30.26
C LEU A 854 -2.77 -24.13 -29.20
N VAL A 855 -3.06 -24.60 -27.98
CA VAL A 855 -3.31 -23.74 -26.81
C VAL A 855 -2.15 -23.89 -25.82
N TYR A 856 -1.58 -22.77 -25.43
CA TYR A 856 -0.50 -22.63 -24.46
C TYR A 856 -1.09 -22.14 -23.14
N LEU A 857 -0.77 -22.84 -22.06
CA LEU A 857 -1.40 -22.65 -20.75
C LEU A 857 -0.34 -22.42 -19.67
N GLY A 858 -0.59 -21.46 -18.79
CA GLY A 858 0.20 -21.21 -17.58
C GLY A 858 -0.61 -21.53 -16.34
N THR A 859 -0.04 -22.34 -15.43
CA THR A 859 -0.71 -22.76 -14.19
C THR A 859 -0.17 -22.02 -12.97
N THR A 860 -0.84 -22.19 -11.82
CA THR A 860 -0.32 -21.82 -10.51
C THR A 860 -0.68 -22.84 -9.44
N LEU A 861 0.19 -22.95 -8.43
CA LEU A 861 -0.03 -23.72 -7.21
C LEU A 861 -1.10 -23.10 -6.30
N ASP A 862 -1.35 -21.80 -6.45
CA ASP A 862 -2.37 -21.05 -5.72
C ASP A 862 -3.78 -21.46 -6.14
N GLY A 863 -4.48 -22.13 -5.23
CA GLY A 863 -5.91 -22.35 -5.34
C GLY A 863 -6.73 -21.08 -5.13
N ALA A 864 -8.03 -21.27 -4.91
CA ALA A 864 -8.90 -20.20 -4.49
C ALA A 864 -8.58 -19.72 -3.05
N LEU A 865 -9.16 -18.60 -2.65
CA LEU A 865 -9.12 -18.18 -1.24
C LEU A 865 -9.74 -19.27 -0.33
N ASP A 866 -9.19 -19.39 0.88
CA ASP A 866 -9.48 -20.43 1.87
C ASP A 866 -9.21 -21.88 1.38
N ALA A 867 -8.53 -22.08 0.24
CA ALA A 867 -8.11 -23.42 -0.20
C ALA A 867 -6.94 -23.97 0.65
N PRO A 868 -6.82 -25.30 0.80
CA PRO A 868 -5.68 -25.93 1.47
C PRO A 868 -4.44 -25.95 0.58
N ASP A 869 -3.26 -26.07 1.19
CA ASP A 869 -2.00 -26.47 0.52
C ASP A 869 -2.24 -27.58 -0.51
N SER A 870 -1.90 -27.30 -1.78
CA SER A 870 -2.11 -28.20 -2.92
C SER A 870 -1.16 -29.40 -2.91
N GLY A 871 -0.06 -29.34 -2.14
CA GLY A 871 0.96 -30.39 -2.10
C GLY A 871 1.77 -30.55 -3.40
N GLN A 872 1.55 -29.67 -4.37
CA GLN A 872 2.35 -29.51 -5.58
C GLN A 872 3.60 -28.67 -5.28
N THR A 873 4.60 -28.70 -6.16
CA THR A 873 5.91 -28.04 -5.91
C THR A 873 6.42 -27.15 -7.03
N ASP A 874 5.77 -27.16 -8.19
CA ASP A 874 6.27 -26.54 -9.41
C ASP A 874 5.07 -26.11 -10.28
N ALA A 875 5.09 -24.88 -10.80
CA ALA A 875 4.13 -24.43 -11.81
C ALA A 875 4.51 -24.90 -13.22
N HIS A 876 3.51 -25.03 -14.08
CA HIS A 876 3.62 -25.69 -15.38
C HIS A 876 3.28 -24.74 -16.54
N PHE A 877 4.07 -24.84 -17.60
CA PHE A 877 3.77 -24.39 -18.95
C PHE A 877 3.34 -25.61 -19.78
N ILE A 878 2.08 -25.62 -20.20
CA ILE A 878 1.44 -26.77 -20.84
C ILE A 878 1.07 -26.40 -22.28
N VAL A 879 1.32 -27.32 -23.22
CA VAL A 879 0.91 -27.20 -24.62
C VAL A 879 -0.18 -28.24 -24.88
N TRP A 880 -1.37 -27.79 -25.29
CA TRP A 880 -2.55 -28.62 -25.51
C TRP A 880 -3.07 -28.53 -26.95
N ASP A 881 -3.55 -29.66 -27.48
CA ASP A 881 -4.07 -29.79 -28.85
C ASP A 881 -5.61 -29.83 -28.84
N PRO A 882 -6.29 -28.77 -29.36
CA PRO A 882 -7.76 -28.67 -29.38
C PRO A 882 -8.43 -29.56 -30.44
N ASP A 883 -7.67 -30.19 -31.35
CA ASP A 883 -8.15 -31.12 -32.38
C ASP A 883 -8.04 -32.59 -31.91
N THR A 884 -7.25 -32.88 -30.86
CA THR A 884 -7.11 -34.23 -30.27
C THR A 884 -7.38 -34.34 -28.77
N GLU A 885 -7.76 -33.23 -28.12
CA GLU A 885 -8.10 -33.11 -26.69
C GLU A 885 -6.96 -33.56 -25.75
N GLN A 886 -5.70 -33.35 -26.14
CA GLN A 886 -4.53 -33.93 -25.46
C GLN A 886 -3.42 -32.92 -25.16
N VAL A 887 -2.83 -33.06 -23.98
CA VAL A 887 -1.56 -32.43 -23.61
C VAL A 887 -0.45 -32.99 -24.50
N VAL A 888 0.19 -32.12 -25.26
CA VAL A 888 1.29 -32.39 -26.20
C VAL A 888 2.64 -32.27 -25.49
N GLN A 889 2.79 -31.26 -24.63
CA GLN A 889 3.96 -31.04 -23.77
C GLN A 889 3.51 -30.54 -22.40
N ASP A 890 4.26 -30.95 -21.39
CA ASP A 890 4.13 -30.53 -20.00
C ASP A 890 5.54 -30.17 -19.50
N ILE A 891 5.77 -28.90 -19.14
CA ILE A 891 7.09 -28.34 -18.89
C ILE A 891 7.04 -27.44 -17.65
N VAL A 892 7.85 -27.75 -16.64
CA VAL A 892 8.18 -26.83 -15.55
C VAL A 892 9.26 -25.84 -16.05
N PRO A 893 8.99 -24.52 -16.17
CA PRO A 893 9.96 -23.57 -16.73
C PRO A 893 11.12 -23.28 -15.76
N VAL A 894 10.81 -23.23 -14.47
CA VAL A 894 11.73 -23.06 -13.33
C VAL A 894 11.21 -23.93 -12.19
N ALA A 895 12.08 -24.69 -11.54
CA ALA A 895 11.68 -25.63 -10.49
C ALA A 895 11.58 -24.95 -9.12
N GLY A 896 10.45 -25.13 -8.43
CA GLY A 896 10.11 -24.44 -7.19
C GLY A 896 9.47 -23.05 -7.35
N ASP A 897 9.11 -22.65 -8.57
CA ASP A 897 8.31 -21.44 -8.83
C ASP A 897 6.80 -21.75 -8.76
N GLU A 898 6.01 -20.83 -8.24
CA GLU A 898 4.60 -21.05 -7.87
C GLU A 898 3.57 -20.65 -8.95
N GLY A 899 3.97 -19.91 -10.01
CA GLY A 899 3.04 -19.54 -11.08
C GLY A 899 3.66 -19.09 -12.41
N VAL A 900 3.04 -19.54 -13.51
CA VAL A 900 3.37 -19.19 -14.90
C VAL A 900 2.34 -18.21 -15.46
N THR A 901 2.80 -17.02 -15.88
CA THR A 901 1.97 -15.89 -16.31
C THR A 901 2.49 -15.22 -17.59
N GLY A 902 1.73 -14.27 -18.14
CA GLY A 902 2.22 -13.36 -19.19
C GLY A 902 2.51 -14.01 -20.55
N LEU A 903 1.76 -15.05 -20.94
CA LEU A 903 2.00 -15.74 -22.22
C LEU A 903 1.68 -14.86 -23.43
N ILE A 904 2.65 -14.69 -24.34
CA ILE A 904 2.45 -14.04 -25.64
C ILE A 904 3.21 -14.76 -26.77
N VAL A 905 2.85 -14.47 -28.03
CA VAL A 905 3.74 -14.70 -29.17
C VAL A 905 4.69 -13.51 -29.26
N GLY A 906 5.99 -13.78 -29.19
CA GLY A 906 7.03 -12.76 -29.26
C GLY A 906 7.34 -12.27 -30.68
N PRO A 907 8.13 -11.19 -30.83
CA PRO A 907 8.54 -10.64 -32.11
C PRO A 907 9.42 -11.59 -32.94
N ASP A 908 10.07 -12.56 -32.27
CA ASP A 908 10.86 -13.65 -32.85
C ASP A 908 10.01 -14.86 -33.30
N GLY A 909 8.70 -14.86 -33.03
CA GLY A 909 7.79 -15.98 -33.31
C GLY A 909 7.92 -17.14 -32.31
N LEU A 910 8.59 -16.93 -31.18
CA LEU A 910 8.60 -17.87 -30.05
C LEU A 910 7.41 -17.58 -29.12
N ILE A 911 7.02 -18.55 -28.30
CA ILE A 911 6.09 -18.29 -27.19
C ILE A 911 6.91 -17.78 -26.00
N TRP A 912 6.64 -16.56 -25.56
CA TRP A 912 7.26 -15.96 -24.39
C TRP A 912 6.34 -16.12 -23.17
N GLY A 913 6.92 -16.15 -21.97
CA GLY A 913 6.18 -16.20 -20.71
C GLY A 913 7.05 -15.88 -19.50
N VAL A 914 6.41 -15.75 -18.34
CA VAL A 914 7.05 -15.39 -17.07
C VAL A 914 6.75 -16.43 -16.00
N SER A 915 7.80 -17.04 -15.45
CA SER A 915 7.79 -17.83 -14.22
C SER A 915 8.39 -16.97 -13.13
N GLU A 916 7.57 -16.40 -12.25
CA GLU A 916 7.98 -15.43 -11.22
C GLU A 916 8.99 -14.35 -11.67
N ASP A 917 10.27 -14.49 -11.32
CA ASP A 917 11.36 -13.55 -11.65
C ASP A 917 11.98 -13.77 -13.03
N THR A 918 11.56 -14.82 -13.72
CA THR A 918 12.24 -15.45 -14.85
C THR A 918 11.41 -15.39 -16.13
N VAL A 919 11.98 -14.77 -17.16
CA VAL A 919 11.40 -14.72 -18.50
C VAL A 919 11.90 -15.91 -19.31
N PHE A 920 10.98 -16.68 -19.89
CA PHE A 920 11.31 -17.84 -20.73
C PHE A 920 10.79 -17.68 -22.16
N ARG A 921 11.42 -18.42 -23.07
CA ARG A 921 11.06 -18.49 -24.50
C ARG A 921 10.99 -19.95 -24.94
N TYR A 922 9.90 -20.34 -25.58
CA TYR A 922 9.65 -21.68 -26.09
C TYR A 922 9.48 -21.65 -27.61
N ASP A 923 10.19 -22.54 -28.33
CA ASP A 923 10.08 -22.67 -29.78
C ASP A 923 8.96 -23.66 -30.16
N PRO A 924 7.83 -23.21 -30.73
CA PRO A 924 6.75 -24.10 -31.13
C PRO A 924 7.10 -25.03 -32.29
N GLN A 925 8.14 -24.74 -33.07
CA GLN A 925 8.57 -25.56 -34.22
C GLN A 925 9.51 -26.71 -33.83
N SER A 926 10.41 -26.49 -32.87
CA SER A 926 11.27 -27.56 -32.32
C SER A 926 10.68 -28.26 -31.09
N GLN A 927 9.73 -27.61 -30.40
CA GLN A 927 9.17 -28.02 -29.10
C GLN A 927 10.20 -28.06 -27.96
N GLU A 928 11.19 -27.16 -27.99
CA GLU A 928 12.21 -27.02 -26.96
C GLU A 928 12.17 -25.60 -26.33
N MET A 929 12.52 -25.49 -25.04
CA MET A 929 12.76 -24.19 -24.39
C MET A 929 14.05 -23.58 -24.94
N ALA A 930 13.94 -22.40 -25.56
CA ALA A 930 15.04 -21.66 -26.18
C ALA A 930 15.86 -20.85 -25.17
N SER A 931 15.20 -20.20 -24.20
CA SER A 931 15.85 -19.60 -23.02
C SER A 931 14.93 -19.54 -21.81
N SER A 932 15.52 -19.36 -20.62
CA SER A 932 14.84 -19.15 -19.33
C SER A 932 15.83 -18.39 -18.45
N GLU A 933 15.54 -17.11 -18.19
CA GLU A 933 16.50 -16.12 -17.66
C GLU A 933 15.87 -15.25 -16.55
N ALA A 934 16.39 -15.35 -15.33
CA ALA A 934 15.97 -14.56 -14.17
C ALA A 934 16.42 -13.09 -14.31
N MET A 935 15.46 -12.16 -14.39
CA MET A 935 15.74 -10.74 -14.63
C MET A 935 14.76 -9.74 -14.00
N LEU A 936 13.55 -10.16 -13.58
CA LEU A 936 12.54 -9.24 -13.03
C LEU A 936 12.78 -8.91 -11.54
N GLY A 937 13.70 -9.62 -10.88
CA GLY A 937 14.17 -9.38 -9.51
C GLY A 937 13.16 -9.65 -8.38
N HIS A 938 11.90 -9.95 -8.72
CA HIS A 938 10.79 -10.09 -7.78
C HIS A 938 10.12 -11.46 -7.96
N ARG A 939 9.82 -12.10 -6.83
CA ARG A 939 9.22 -13.43 -6.70
C ARG A 939 7.86 -13.37 -6.01
N TYR A 940 7.12 -14.47 -5.99
CA TYR A 940 5.86 -14.52 -5.27
C TYR A 940 6.11 -14.35 -3.76
N GLY A 941 5.22 -13.61 -3.10
CA GLY A 941 5.20 -13.49 -1.65
C GLY A 941 4.35 -14.60 -1.02
N GLY A 942 4.35 -14.70 0.31
CA GLY A 942 3.55 -15.69 1.05
C GLY A 942 2.03 -15.42 1.06
N GLY A 943 1.44 -15.09 -0.08
CA GLY A 943 0.02 -14.78 -0.24
C GLY A 943 -0.43 -14.76 -1.71
N THR A 944 -1.66 -15.23 -1.95
CA THR A 944 -2.15 -15.75 -3.22
C THR A 944 -2.04 -14.86 -4.46
N VAL A 945 -1.51 -15.42 -5.56
CA VAL A 945 -1.21 -14.74 -6.84
C VAL A 945 -1.82 -15.46 -8.05
N TRP A 946 -2.97 -14.99 -8.54
CA TRP A 946 -3.59 -15.50 -9.78
C TRP A 946 -3.24 -14.70 -11.05
N THR A 947 -2.45 -13.64 -10.95
CA THR A 947 -1.97 -12.81 -12.08
C THR A 947 -0.80 -11.99 -11.57
N TYR A 948 0.35 -12.11 -12.23
CA TYR A 948 1.59 -11.47 -11.80
C TYR A 948 2.19 -10.61 -12.91
N ALA A 949 2.54 -11.25 -14.03
CA ALA A 949 3.00 -10.55 -15.22
C ALA A 949 1.95 -10.59 -16.35
N GLN A 950 1.89 -9.49 -17.08
CA GLN A 950 1.32 -9.41 -18.43
C GLN A 950 2.44 -8.94 -19.35
N LEU A 951 2.53 -9.51 -20.56
CA LEU A 951 3.50 -9.10 -21.58
C LEU A 951 2.77 -8.52 -22.80
N ALA A 952 3.45 -7.68 -23.57
CA ALA A 952 3.01 -7.15 -24.86
C ALA A 952 4.21 -6.88 -25.78
N VAL A 953 3.98 -6.79 -27.10
CA VAL A 953 5.01 -6.34 -28.06
C VAL A 953 4.72 -4.89 -28.44
N GLY A 954 5.69 -4.00 -28.28
CA GLY A 954 5.56 -2.58 -28.62
C GLY A 954 5.72 -2.29 -30.12
N ALA A 955 5.37 -1.08 -30.55
CA ALA A 955 5.54 -0.62 -31.93
C ALA A 955 7.00 -0.64 -32.45
N ASP A 956 7.98 -0.62 -31.54
CA ASP A 956 9.42 -0.72 -31.82
C ASP A 956 9.90 -2.18 -31.97
N GLY A 957 9.04 -3.17 -31.69
CA GLY A 957 9.37 -4.59 -31.69
C GLY A 957 9.93 -5.13 -30.37
N ASN A 958 10.07 -4.31 -29.33
CA ASN A 958 10.53 -4.77 -28.02
C ASN A 958 9.40 -5.46 -27.23
N VAL A 959 9.77 -6.36 -26.30
CA VAL A 959 8.82 -7.01 -25.40
C VAL A 959 8.71 -6.20 -24.13
N TYR A 960 7.52 -5.67 -23.87
CA TYR A 960 7.19 -4.94 -22.65
C TYR A 960 6.41 -5.82 -21.68
N GLY A 961 6.47 -5.50 -20.39
CA GLY A 961 5.72 -6.26 -19.40
C GLY A 961 5.55 -5.59 -18.05
N THR A 962 4.66 -6.13 -17.24
CA THR A 962 4.47 -5.77 -15.82
C THR A 962 4.85 -6.94 -14.91
N ASN A 963 5.08 -6.64 -13.63
CA ASN A 963 5.37 -7.62 -12.58
C ASN A 963 4.77 -7.23 -11.22
N ARG A 964 3.66 -6.47 -11.22
CA ARG A 964 3.10 -5.71 -10.09
C ARG A 964 4.00 -4.60 -9.49
N SER A 965 5.32 -4.65 -9.65
CA SER A 965 6.26 -3.64 -9.13
C SER A 965 6.65 -2.55 -10.14
N SER A 966 6.50 -2.80 -11.45
CA SER A 966 7.02 -1.94 -12.52
C SER A 966 6.35 -2.17 -13.88
N LEU A 967 6.59 -1.25 -14.82
CA LEU A 967 6.54 -1.47 -16.27
C LEU A 967 7.97 -1.58 -16.79
N PHE A 968 8.30 -2.68 -17.46
CA PHE A 968 9.63 -2.97 -18.02
C PHE A 968 9.59 -3.18 -19.54
N ARG A 969 10.78 -3.16 -20.15
CA ARG A 969 11.05 -3.44 -21.57
C ARG A 969 12.29 -4.33 -21.71
N ILE A 970 12.20 -5.33 -22.59
CA ILE A 970 13.26 -6.28 -22.95
C ILE A 970 13.51 -6.18 -24.45
N ASP A 971 14.77 -5.99 -24.83
CA ASP A 971 15.23 -6.15 -26.22
C ASP A 971 15.27 -7.66 -26.58
N PRO A 972 14.59 -8.12 -27.66
CA PRO A 972 14.42 -9.55 -27.94
C PRO A 972 15.65 -10.24 -28.52
N ASP A 973 16.53 -9.49 -29.19
CA ASP A 973 17.76 -10.00 -29.81
C ASP A 973 18.90 -10.15 -28.78
N THR A 974 18.91 -9.33 -27.74
CA THR A 974 19.99 -9.23 -26.74
C THR A 974 19.60 -9.68 -25.33
N MET A 975 18.30 -9.71 -25.00
CA MET A 975 17.74 -9.82 -23.65
C MET A 975 18.15 -8.68 -22.70
N GLU A 976 18.44 -7.48 -23.22
CA GLU A 976 18.70 -6.30 -22.38
C GLU A 976 17.41 -5.80 -21.72
N TYR A 977 17.34 -5.92 -20.40
CA TYR A 977 16.22 -5.49 -19.55
C TYR A 977 16.36 -4.04 -19.12
N SER A 978 15.29 -3.26 -19.22
CA SER A 978 15.21 -1.86 -18.81
C SER A 978 13.86 -1.54 -18.15
N LEU A 979 13.83 -0.63 -17.19
CA LEU A 979 12.59 -0.09 -16.59
C LEU A 979 12.07 1.08 -17.41
N VAL A 980 10.75 1.18 -17.54
CA VAL A 980 10.01 2.33 -18.11
C VAL A 980 9.25 3.07 -17.01
N VAL A 981 8.64 2.32 -16.09
CA VAL A 981 8.05 2.85 -14.85
C VAL A 981 8.53 2.00 -13.69
N ASN A 982 9.11 2.62 -12.67
CA ASN A 982 9.70 1.94 -11.49
C ASN A 982 8.77 1.89 -10.26
N THR A 983 7.52 2.33 -10.40
CA THR A 983 6.46 2.24 -9.40
C THR A 983 5.44 1.14 -9.76
N PRO A 984 4.65 0.64 -8.79
CA PRO A 984 3.72 -0.48 -8.99
C PRO A 984 2.73 -0.27 -10.14
N VAL A 985 2.78 -1.14 -11.15
CA VAL A 985 1.83 -1.19 -12.29
C VAL A 985 1.06 -2.52 -12.24
N ASP A 986 -0.26 -2.43 -12.22
CA ASP A 986 -1.17 -3.58 -12.05
C ASP A 986 -1.43 -4.32 -13.36
N ASN A 987 -1.78 -3.60 -14.43
CA ASN A 987 -2.27 -4.16 -15.69
C ASN A 987 -1.55 -3.57 -16.91
N LEU A 988 -1.49 -4.33 -18.02
CA LEU A 988 -0.93 -3.94 -19.31
C LEU A 988 -1.74 -4.51 -20.49
N THR A 989 -1.94 -3.71 -21.52
CA THR A 989 -2.39 -4.14 -22.85
C THR A 989 -1.77 -3.25 -23.95
N VAL A 990 -2.03 -3.55 -25.23
CA VAL A 990 -1.47 -2.83 -26.39
C VAL A 990 -2.55 -2.57 -27.45
N ASP A 991 -2.55 -1.40 -28.08
CA ASP A 991 -3.47 -1.06 -29.16
C ASP A 991 -3.01 -1.54 -30.55
N GLY A 992 -3.86 -1.37 -31.57
CA GLY A 992 -3.54 -1.72 -32.96
C GLY A 992 -2.45 -0.86 -33.63
N ALA A 993 -1.92 0.16 -32.96
CA ALA A 993 -0.77 0.96 -33.39
C ALA A 993 0.52 0.61 -32.62
N GLY A 994 0.46 -0.27 -31.62
CA GLY A 994 1.59 -0.68 -30.80
C GLY A 994 1.89 0.25 -29.62
N ASN A 995 0.97 1.15 -29.25
CA ASN A 995 1.04 1.90 -28.00
C ASN A 995 0.59 1.03 -26.84
N LEU A 996 1.24 1.17 -25.68
CA LEU A 996 0.89 0.40 -24.48
C LEU A 996 -0.11 1.18 -23.61
N TYR A 997 -1.02 0.46 -22.98
CA TYR A 997 -1.97 1.01 -22.03
C TYR A 997 -1.85 0.26 -20.72
N PHE A 998 -1.57 0.99 -19.65
CA PHE A 998 -1.31 0.41 -18.34
C PHE A 998 -2.06 1.16 -17.25
N SER A 999 -2.29 0.49 -16.12
CA SER A 999 -2.97 1.09 -14.98
C SER A 999 -2.29 0.78 -13.67
N THR A 1000 -2.41 1.70 -12.72
CA THR A 1000 -2.16 1.45 -11.31
C THR A 1000 -3.31 2.01 -10.49
N SER A 1001 -3.84 1.21 -9.57
CA SER A 1001 -5.00 1.58 -8.76
C SER A 1001 -6.22 2.00 -9.63
N VAL A 1002 -6.65 3.25 -9.56
CA VAL A 1002 -7.77 3.83 -10.34
C VAL A 1002 -7.32 4.49 -11.66
N TYR A 1003 -6.02 4.68 -11.85
CA TYR A 1003 -5.45 5.56 -12.87
C TYR A 1003 -5.08 4.79 -14.14
N LEU A 1004 -5.46 5.32 -15.31
CA LEU A 1004 -5.09 4.81 -16.63
C LEU A 1004 -3.99 5.69 -17.27
N PHE A 1005 -3.04 5.04 -17.94
CA PHE A 1005 -1.96 5.68 -18.70
C PHE A 1005 -1.80 5.05 -20.08
N ARG A 1006 -1.27 5.83 -21.03
CA ARG A 1006 -0.67 5.33 -22.28
C ARG A 1006 0.84 5.54 -22.23
N TYR A 1007 1.62 4.56 -22.70
CA TYR A 1007 2.99 4.78 -23.14
C TYR A 1007 3.05 4.77 -24.67
N THR A 1008 3.53 5.85 -25.25
CA THR A 1008 3.57 6.09 -26.70
C THR A 1008 4.90 5.55 -27.23
N VAL A 1009 4.96 4.26 -27.62
CA VAL A 1009 6.22 3.54 -27.84
C VAL A 1009 7.14 4.26 -28.85
N PRO A 1010 8.35 4.71 -28.45
CA PRO A 1010 9.23 5.48 -29.33
C PRO A 1010 9.88 4.65 -30.44
N VAL A 1011 9.25 4.59 -31.62
CA VAL A 1011 9.80 3.89 -32.78
C VAL A 1011 10.96 4.67 -33.40
N GLU A 1012 12.20 4.31 -33.08
CA GLU A 1012 13.39 4.77 -33.81
C GLU A 1012 13.27 4.37 -35.29
N THR A 1013 12.87 5.32 -36.13
CA THR A 1013 12.62 5.10 -37.55
C THR A 1013 13.95 4.95 -38.29
N ALA A 1014 14.39 3.71 -38.47
CA ALA A 1014 15.71 3.38 -39.00
C ALA A 1014 15.98 3.98 -40.40
N CYS A 1015 17.18 4.55 -40.59
CA CYS A 1015 17.57 5.30 -41.78
C CYS A 1015 17.99 4.41 -42.97
N ASP A 1016 17.31 4.49 -44.12
CA ASP A 1016 17.78 3.91 -45.38
C ASP A 1016 18.94 4.72 -45.99
N GLU A 1017 18.85 6.06 -45.96
CA GLU A 1017 19.92 6.96 -46.41
C GLU A 1017 20.18 8.10 -45.42
N THR A 1018 21.34 8.04 -44.75
CA THR A 1018 21.81 9.12 -43.86
C THR A 1018 22.74 10.08 -44.58
N HIS A 1019 22.35 11.36 -44.68
CA HIS A 1019 23.20 12.42 -45.18
C HIS A 1019 23.96 13.12 -44.05
N THR A 1020 25.28 12.96 -44.03
CA THR A 1020 26.17 13.61 -43.05
C THR A 1020 26.84 14.86 -43.62
N GLY A 1021 26.96 15.92 -42.81
CA GLY A 1021 27.77 17.09 -43.14
C GLY A 1021 27.06 18.19 -43.95
N LEU A 1022 27.42 18.36 -45.23
CA LEU A 1022 26.97 19.48 -46.09
C LEU A 1022 26.38 18.98 -47.41
N VAL A 1023 25.06 19.05 -47.54
CA VAL A 1023 24.37 18.81 -48.81
C VAL A 1023 24.44 20.08 -49.65
N ALA A 1024 25.30 20.08 -50.68
CA ALA A 1024 25.68 21.29 -51.44
C ALA A 1024 24.66 21.74 -52.51
N SER A 1025 23.50 21.08 -52.58
CA SER A 1025 22.39 21.37 -53.49
C SER A 1025 21.05 21.16 -52.77
N GLY A 1026 19.94 21.24 -53.52
CA GLY A 1026 18.68 20.66 -53.05
C GLY A 1026 18.74 19.14 -52.97
N LEU A 1027 17.77 18.58 -52.28
CA LEU A 1027 17.60 17.16 -51.96
C LEU A 1027 16.21 16.68 -52.40
N VAL A 1028 16.10 15.40 -52.74
CA VAL A 1028 14.83 14.69 -52.90
C VAL A 1028 14.89 13.44 -52.03
N VAL A 1029 13.90 13.24 -51.17
CA VAL A 1029 13.67 12.02 -50.38
C VAL A 1029 12.81 11.08 -51.24
N PRO A 1030 13.31 9.89 -51.63
CA PRO A 1030 12.56 8.96 -52.48
C PRO A 1030 11.34 8.34 -51.78
N ALA A 1031 10.38 7.90 -52.60
CA ALA A 1031 9.32 6.98 -52.19
C ALA A 1031 9.90 5.66 -51.63
N ASP A 1032 9.18 5.03 -50.70
CA ASP A 1032 9.54 3.77 -50.04
C ASP A 1032 10.90 3.81 -49.29
N THR A 1033 11.32 4.98 -48.78
CA THR A 1033 12.61 5.14 -48.04
C THR A 1033 12.59 6.16 -46.90
N VAL A 1034 13.36 5.90 -45.84
CA VAL A 1034 13.67 6.83 -44.74
C VAL A 1034 14.98 7.56 -45.02
N THR A 1035 14.91 8.87 -45.29
CA THR A 1035 16.10 9.74 -45.40
C THR A 1035 16.33 10.51 -44.10
N CYS A 1036 17.52 10.35 -43.54
CA CYS A 1036 17.94 11.00 -42.29
C CYS A 1036 18.97 12.11 -42.54
N LEU A 1037 18.78 13.26 -41.90
CA LEU A 1037 19.68 14.41 -42.02
C LEU A 1037 20.48 14.66 -40.74
N GLU A 1038 21.64 13.99 -40.64
CA GLU A 1038 22.78 14.39 -39.81
C GLU A 1038 23.61 15.51 -40.49
N ALA A 1039 22.94 16.34 -41.29
CA ALA A 1039 23.55 17.33 -42.15
C ALA A 1039 23.44 18.71 -41.49
N SER A 1040 24.56 19.22 -40.96
CA SER A 1040 24.66 20.60 -40.45
C SER A 1040 24.14 21.69 -41.41
N GLN A 1041 24.07 21.41 -42.73
CA GLN A 1041 23.41 22.29 -43.70
C GLN A 1041 22.99 21.60 -45.01
N VAL A 1042 21.80 21.95 -45.51
CA VAL A 1042 21.30 21.63 -46.87
C VAL A 1042 21.16 22.93 -47.67
N ASN A 1043 21.67 22.97 -48.92
CA ASN A 1043 21.73 24.18 -49.74
C ASN A 1043 20.86 24.11 -51.01
N GLY A 1044 19.55 23.99 -50.81
CA GLY A 1044 18.52 24.09 -51.84
C GLY A 1044 17.15 23.67 -51.30
N PRO A 1045 16.13 23.51 -52.17
CA PRO A 1045 14.87 22.92 -51.74
C PRO A 1045 15.06 21.46 -51.31
N LEU A 1046 14.24 21.01 -50.38
CA LEU A 1046 14.06 19.61 -50.00
C LEU A 1046 12.64 19.20 -50.43
N ASP A 1047 12.54 18.23 -51.33
CA ASP A 1047 11.28 17.63 -51.78
C ASP A 1047 11.17 16.21 -51.22
N VAL A 1048 10.00 15.81 -50.72
CA VAL A 1048 9.71 14.43 -50.28
C VAL A 1048 8.67 13.84 -51.24
N GLU A 1049 9.05 12.76 -51.93
CA GLU A 1049 8.15 12.04 -52.83
C GLU A 1049 7.07 11.28 -52.03
N PRO A 1050 5.91 10.94 -52.64
CA PRO A 1050 4.86 10.20 -51.94
C PRO A 1050 5.37 8.83 -51.46
N GLY A 1051 5.07 8.44 -50.22
CA GLY A 1051 5.64 7.26 -49.55
C GLY A 1051 7.10 7.43 -49.09
N GLY A 1052 7.67 8.63 -49.16
CA GLY A 1052 8.99 8.93 -48.60
C GLY A 1052 8.90 9.41 -47.15
N SER A 1053 9.92 9.10 -46.35
CA SER A 1053 10.03 9.54 -44.94
C SER A 1053 11.27 10.40 -44.71
N LEU A 1054 11.10 11.51 -43.97
CA LEU A 1054 12.18 12.47 -43.65
C LEU A 1054 12.35 12.60 -42.13
N LEU A 1055 13.57 12.39 -41.65
CA LEU A 1055 13.99 12.73 -40.29
C LEU A 1055 15.12 13.78 -40.34
N ALA A 1056 15.01 14.88 -39.59
CA ALA A 1056 16.00 15.96 -39.62
C ALA A 1056 16.16 16.68 -38.27
N SER A 1057 17.37 16.68 -37.70
CA SER A 1057 17.70 17.30 -36.41
C SER A 1057 18.97 18.17 -36.50
N ASP A 1058 18.97 19.37 -35.88
CA ASP A 1058 20.04 20.40 -35.96
C ASP A 1058 20.47 20.77 -37.41
N VAL A 1059 19.50 20.83 -38.34
CA VAL A 1059 19.75 21.07 -39.78
C VAL A 1059 19.50 22.52 -40.17
N GLN A 1060 20.46 23.16 -40.86
CA GLN A 1060 20.19 24.41 -41.58
C GLN A 1060 19.70 24.14 -43.02
N ILE A 1061 18.39 24.20 -43.26
CA ILE A 1061 17.81 24.02 -44.60
C ILE A 1061 17.71 25.38 -45.32
N ASN A 1062 18.69 25.71 -46.15
CA ASN A 1062 18.73 26.93 -46.98
C ASN A 1062 17.84 26.81 -48.23
N GLY A 1063 16.58 26.45 -48.02
CA GLY A 1063 15.54 26.36 -49.04
C GLY A 1063 14.17 26.13 -48.40
N GLY A 1064 13.18 25.80 -49.24
CA GLY A 1064 11.89 25.33 -48.77
C GLY A 1064 11.87 23.82 -48.60
N VAL A 1065 10.94 23.34 -47.76
CA VAL A 1065 10.60 21.91 -47.60
C VAL A 1065 9.22 21.70 -48.21
N THR A 1066 9.07 20.65 -49.03
CA THR A 1066 7.79 20.24 -49.61
C THR A 1066 7.58 18.73 -49.50
N SER A 1067 6.37 18.32 -49.11
CA SER A 1067 5.88 16.93 -49.23
C SER A 1067 4.44 16.92 -49.74
N ASP A 1068 4.07 15.86 -50.47
CA ASP A 1068 2.73 15.61 -51.00
C ASP A 1068 2.50 14.09 -50.98
N GLY A 1069 1.91 13.56 -49.91
CA GLY A 1069 1.68 12.11 -49.72
C GLY A 1069 2.82 11.34 -49.05
N ALA A 1070 3.65 11.98 -48.21
CA ALA A 1070 4.78 11.33 -47.51
C ALA A 1070 4.31 10.34 -46.43
N ASP A 1071 5.17 9.41 -46.00
CA ASP A 1071 4.83 8.50 -44.89
C ASP A 1071 5.06 9.19 -43.53
N THR A 1072 6.29 9.60 -43.22
CA THR A 1072 6.61 10.32 -41.97
C THR A 1072 7.44 11.58 -42.23
N ILE A 1073 7.12 12.68 -41.54
CA ILE A 1073 7.91 13.93 -41.59
C ILE A 1073 8.24 14.35 -40.16
N GLN A 1074 9.50 14.24 -39.74
CA GLN A 1074 9.99 14.74 -38.46
C GLN A 1074 11.12 15.76 -38.67
N ILE A 1075 10.93 16.98 -38.17
CA ILE A 1075 11.94 18.04 -38.23
C ILE A 1075 12.07 18.67 -36.84
N ARG A 1076 13.24 18.53 -36.20
CA ARG A 1076 13.53 19.00 -34.85
C ARG A 1076 14.71 19.99 -34.82
N ASP A 1077 14.64 20.99 -33.95
CA ASP A 1077 15.69 22.01 -33.68
C ASP A 1077 16.26 22.74 -34.91
N SER A 1078 15.59 22.67 -36.06
CA SER A 1078 16.17 22.98 -37.36
C SER A 1078 15.81 24.38 -37.87
N ALA A 1079 16.65 24.92 -38.75
CA ALA A 1079 16.52 26.28 -39.28
C ALA A 1079 16.15 26.27 -40.76
N VAL A 1080 14.85 26.24 -41.08
CA VAL A 1080 14.34 26.25 -42.46
C VAL A 1080 14.28 27.68 -43.01
N HIS A 1081 14.81 27.92 -44.20
CA HIS A 1081 14.93 29.25 -44.82
C HIS A 1081 14.23 29.34 -46.18
N GLY A 1082 12.96 28.94 -46.19
CA GLY A 1082 12.06 28.98 -47.35
C GLY A 1082 10.59 28.76 -46.95
N ARG A 1083 9.75 28.37 -47.91
CA ARG A 1083 8.39 27.87 -47.65
C ARG A 1083 8.49 26.44 -47.13
N THR A 1084 7.84 26.14 -46.00
CA THR A 1084 7.54 24.77 -45.59
C THR A 1084 6.10 24.46 -45.98
N ALA A 1085 5.87 23.33 -46.65
CA ALA A 1085 4.53 22.82 -46.89
C ALA A 1085 4.48 21.30 -46.83
N ILE A 1086 3.70 20.78 -45.89
CA ILE A 1086 3.59 19.35 -45.58
C ILE A 1086 2.14 18.93 -45.80
N THR A 1087 1.88 18.12 -46.81
CA THR A 1087 0.51 17.75 -47.20
C THR A 1087 0.38 16.27 -47.50
N GLY A 1088 -0.75 15.68 -47.14
CA GLY A 1088 -1.05 14.27 -47.43
C GLY A 1088 -0.27 13.24 -46.61
N THR A 1089 0.43 13.63 -45.53
CA THR A 1089 1.24 12.69 -44.74
C THR A 1089 0.35 11.70 -43.97
N SER A 1090 0.62 10.41 -44.12
CA SER A 1090 -0.18 9.29 -43.59
C SER A 1090 0.23 8.86 -42.17
N GLY A 1091 1.51 8.97 -41.85
CA GLY A 1091 2.07 8.78 -40.51
C GLY A 1091 2.29 10.09 -39.76
N THR A 1092 3.34 10.15 -38.95
CA THR A 1092 3.58 11.25 -38.01
C THR A 1092 4.10 12.51 -38.70
N VAL A 1093 3.57 13.68 -38.30
CA VAL A 1093 4.13 15.00 -38.63
C VAL A 1093 4.64 15.69 -37.36
N VAL A 1094 5.96 15.74 -37.18
CA VAL A 1094 6.62 16.45 -36.07
C VAL A 1094 7.35 17.68 -36.58
N LEU A 1095 7.13 18.81 -35.92
CA LEU A 1095 7.83 20.07 -36.10
C LEU A 1095 8.18 20.66 -34.73
N ALA A 1096 9.22 20.16 -34.05
CA ALA A 1096 9.64 20.65 -32.73
C ALA A 1096 10.84 21.63 -32.80
N GLY A 1097 10.83 22.70 -32.00
CA GLY A 1097 11.96 23.63 -31.79
C GLY A 1097 12.39 24.50 -32.99
N ASN A 1098 11.72 24.41 -34.15
CA ASN A 1098 12.28 24.91 -35.40
C ASN A 1098 12.24 26.44 -35.56
N THR A 1099 13.20 27.00 -36.29
CA THR A 1099 13.15 28.39 -36.79
C THR A 1099 12.80 28.43 -38.28
N VAL A 1100 11.50 28.47 -38.60
CA VAL A 1100 10.99 28.54 -39.98
C VAL A 1100 10.95 30.00 -40.49
N ARG A 1101 11.70 30.32 -41.54
CA ARG A 1101 11.78 31.67 -42.15
C ARG A 1101 11.05 31.80 -43.48
N GLY A 1102 9.78 31.42 -43.47
CA GLY A 1102 8.83 31.65 -44.56
C GLY A 1102 7.42 31.21 -44.17
N PRO A 1103 6.49 31.04 -45.14
CA PRO A 1103 5.19 30.44 -44.87
C PRO A 1103 5.33 29.00 -44.38
N LEU A 1104 4.52 28.63 -43.39
CA LEU A 1104 4.31 27.25 -42.92
C LEU A 1104 2.87 26.86 -43.27
N ILE A 1105 2.70 25.72 -43.94
CA ILE A 1105 1.40 25.27 -44.45
C ILE A 1105 1.31 23.76 -44.22
N CYS A 1106 0.30 23.29 -43.50
CA CYS A 1106 0.06 21.86 -43.36
C CYS A 1106 -1.42 21.55 -43.57
N SER A 1107 -1.76 20.63 -44.45
CA SER A 1107 -3.16 20.26 -44.71
C SER A 1107 -3.29 18.83 -45.20
N ASP A 1108 -4.42 18.22 -44.90
CA ASP A 1108 -4.81 16.91 -45.41
C ASP A 1108 -3.83 15.79 -45.03
N ASN A 1109 -3.07 15.97 -43.94
CA ASN A 1109 -2.29 14.92 -43.27
C ASN A 1109 -3.20 14.20 -42.26
N ASP A 1110 -2.98 12.90 -42.01
CA ASP A 1110 -3.81 12.12 -41.10
C ASP A 1110 -3.57 12.50 -39.63
N THR A 1111 -2.30 12.67 -39.22
CA THR A 1111 -1.95 13.35 -37.97
C THR A 1111 -1.89 14.88 -38.14
N PRO A 1112 -2.45 15.69 -37.21
CA PRO A 1112 -2.03 17.08 -37.05
C PRO A 1112 -0.53 17.18 -36.75
N ALA A 1113 0.08 18.31 -37.05
CA ALA A 1113 1.50 18.50 -36.78
C ALA A 1113 1.74 18.83 -35.30
N ASP A 1114 2.65 18.09 -34.66
CA ASP A 1114 3.04 18.25 -33.25
C ASP A 1114 4.27 19.17 -33.10
N ASP A 1115 4.42 19.83 -31.94
CA ASP A 1115 5.65 20.53 -31.53
C ASP A 1115 6.41 19.86 -30.38
N GLU A 1116 5.91 18.74 -29.84
CA GLU A 1116 6.50 17.99 -28.72
C GLU A 1116 6.68 18.87 -27.46
N GLY A 1117 5.85 19.91 -27.33
CA GLY A 1117 5.97 20.96 -26.29
C GLY A 1117 7.07 22.00 -26.55
N ILE A 1118 7.86 21.85 -27.62
CA ILE A 1118 8.99 22.71 -27.97
C ILE A 1118 8.59 23.71 -29.06
N THR A 1119 8.01 24.84 -28.66
CA THR A 1119 7.41 25.84 -29.56
C THR A 1119 8.31 26.34 -30.71
N ASN A 1120 7.75 26.44 -31.91
CA ASN A 1120 8.46 26.90 -33.11
C ASN A 1120 8.59 28.43 -33.17
N THR A 1121 9.67 28.91 -33.82
CA THR A 1121 9.85 30.31 -34.19
C THR A 1121 9.52 30.54 -35.67
N VAL A 1122 8.22 30.55 -36.00
CA VAL A 1122 7.73 30.82 -37.37
C VAL A 1122 7.82 32.32 -37.71
N ARG A 1123 8.42 32.64 -38.87
CA ARG A 1123 8.57 34.01 -39.41
C ARG A 1123 7.91 34.18 -40.77
N GLY A 1124 6.65 33.78 -40.85
CA GLY A 1124 5.73 33.94 -41.96
C GLY A 1124 4.29 33.63 -41.51
N PRO A 1125 3.33 33.52 -42.42
CA PRO A 1125 2.01 32.99 -42.08
C PRO A 1125 2.12 31.47 -41.84
N ALA A 1126 1.64 31.02 -40.68
CA ALA A 1126 1.34 29.63 -40.38
C ALA A 1126 -0.14 29.35 -40.74
N THR A 1127 -0.46 28.19 -41.33
CA THR A 1127 -1.80 27.89 -41.85
C THR A 1127 -2.13 26.39 -41.88
N GLY A 1128 -3.42 26.06 -41.74
CA GLY A 1128 -3.94 24.70 -41.75
C GLY A 1128 -3.72 23.98 -40.41
N GLN A 1129 -3.33 22.71 -40.43
CA GLN A 1129 -3.01 21.93 -39.22
C GLN A 1129 -1.87 22.57 -38.42
N CYS A 1130 -0.89 23.18 -39.11
CA CYS A 1130 0.23 23.91 -38.50
C CYS A 1130 -0.11 25.36 -38.08
N ALA A 1131 -1.39 25.73 -37.89
CA ALA A 1131 -1.76 27.13 -37.60
C ALA A 1131 -1.48 27.58 -36.15
N ASN A 1132 -1.21 26.64 -35.24
CA ASN A 1132 -0.99 26.89 -33.81
C ASN A 1132 0.49 26.76 -33.38
N LEU A 1133 1.40 26.42 -34.31
CA LEU A 1133 2.84 26.22 -34.11
C LEU A 1133 3.66 27.53 -34.17
#